data_AF-A0A1J3ECQ3-F1
#
_entry.id   AF-A0A1J3ECQ3-F1
#
_cell.length_a   1.000
_cell.length_b   1.000
_cell.length_c   1.000
_cell.angle_alpha   90.00
_cell.angle_beta   90.00
_cell.angle_gamma   90.00
#
_symmetry.space_group_name_H-M   'P 1'
#
loop_
_entity.id
_entity.type
_entity.pdbx_description
1 polymer ?
#
loop_
_entity_poly.entity_id
_entity_poly.type
_entity_poly.pdbx_seq_one_letter_code
_entity_poly.pdbx_strand_id
1 'polypeptide(L)'
;EDAEEPFLRANHIEDAEEPFLRALVSLIVTLFKEDLWREEEAMAAFKMLTDKLFIGEETSQNCLRISPFIMSIIISPLRKSGVSGEDTHLPLEVFLKGWLERSLSFPPVVLLQSGEDMQDWFQLVISCYPVSKKAEETKELQRHVSNEERTLLLDLFRKQRQVPGASSVVTQLPAVQILLARLIMVAVSYCGNDFNEEDWDFVFSNLKRLIQSAVVVMEETSENVNDFISGVSSMDKEDDTLEGLGHIVCISDPSIDNAKNALSAFSLLNALVQHKSVEGEDHLNSLADEIWDPVKDRILEGVLRLFFCTGLAEAIAASYSPVAASIVASFRVDHLQFWELVAQLVVDSSPRARDRAVRAVEFWGLSKGAISSLYAIMFSSKPIPSLQLAAYIVLSTEPISRLAIVADGNASPSDESLSDQDSGNVGLPSEEKLRLRDEIYCMVENLNYELLDTDLTAPERVQTFLAWSLLLSHVNSLPSLTEGRERLVHYIERTANPLILDSLFQHIPLEQYMAQSLKKKDGDIPIELSVVTSAATRAITTGSSLSTVESLWPIESGKMASLAGAIYGLMLRVLPAYVREWYSEMRDRSASSLIEAFTRSWCSPSLIKNELSQIKKADFNDESFSVSISKSANEVVATYTKDETGMDLVIRLPVSYPLRPVDVSCTKSIGISDAKQRKWLMSMLMFVRNQNGALAEAIRIWKRNSDKEFEGVEDCPICYSVIHTVNHSLPRRACTTCKYKFHKACLDKWFLTSHKKVCPLCQSPC
;
A
#
# COMPACT_ATOMS: atom_id res chain seq x y z
N GLU A 1 31.02 3.34 3.88
CA GLU A 1 32.14 2.43 3.59
C GLU A 1 31.93 1.23 4.50
N ASP A 2 31.18 0.18 4.15
CA ASP A 2 30.80 -0.35 2.84
C ASP A 2 29.30 -0.69 2.85
N ALA A 3 28.57 -0.13 1.88
CA ALA A 3 27.22 -0.57 1.58
C ALA A 3 27.35 -1.76 0.63
N GLU A 4 27.14 -2.97 1.14
CA GLU A 4 26.99 -4.16 0.29
C GLU A 4 25.72 -3.99 -0.56
N GLU A 5 25.90 -3.63 -1.83
CA GLU A 5 24.87 -3.79 -2.85
C GLU A 5 24.47 -5.28 -2.97
N PRO A 6 23.18 -5.64 -2.90
CA PRO A 6 22.73 -7.04 -3.00
C PRO A 6 22.69 -7.55 -4.45
N PHE A 7 23.61 -7.10 -5.30
CA PHE A 7 23.74 -7.55 -6.68
C PHE A 7 24.55 -8.86 -6.73
N LEU A 8 23.89 -9.90 -7.26
CA LEU A 8 24.41 -11.24 -7.57
C LEU A 8 24.70 -12.15 -6.36
N ARG A 9 23.72 -12.40 -5.48
CA ARG A 9 23.67 -13.75 -4.88
C ARG A 9 23.23 -14.71 -5.98
N ALA A 10 24.19 -15.44 -6.55
CA ALA A 10 23.89 -16.64 -7.31
C ALA A 10 23.17 -17.60 -6.36
N ASN A 11 21.84 -17.70 -6.50
CA ASN A 11 20.96 -18.51 -5.65
C ASN A 11 21.33 -20.01 -5.59
N HIS A 12 22.33 -20.45 -6.35
CA HIS A 12 22.83 -21.82 -6.36
C HIS A 12 23.96 -22.07 -5.34
N ILE A 13 24.50 -21.03 -4.69
CA ILE A 13 25.57 -21.19 -3.69
C ILE A 13 25.01 -21.86 -2.41
N GLU A 14 23.79 -21.51 -2.00
CA GLU A 14 23.12 -22.07 -0.82
C GLU A 14 22.61 -23.51 -1.06
N ASP A 15 22.25 -23.84 -2.31
CA ASP A 15 21.79 -25.18 -2.74
C ASP A 15 22.91 -26.25 -2.74
N ALA A 16 24.18 -25.85 -2.69
CA ALA A 16 25.32 -26.78 -2.69
C ALA A 16 25.58 -27.31 -1.27
N GLU A 17 25.24 -28.58 -0.99
CA GLU A 17 25.47 -29.21 0.33
C GLU A 17 26.96 -29.29 0.70
N GLU A 18 27.84 -29.49 -0.29
CA GLU A 18 29.28 -29.64 -0.07
C GLU A 18 29.98 -28.29 0.17
N PRO A 19 30.66 -28.10 1.33
CA PRO A 19 31.35 -26.84 1.65
C PRO A 19 32.42 -26.45 0.63
N PHE A 20 33.11 -27.43 0.04
CA PHE A 20 34.14 -27.19 -0.97
C PHE A 20 33.53 -26.66 -2.28
N LEU A 21 32.43 -27.27 -2.74
CA LEU A 21 31.71 -26.79 -3.92
C LEU A 21 31.21 -25.36 -3.71
N ARG A 22 30.66 -25.07 -2.53
CA ARG A 22 30.22 -23.72 -2.17
C ARG A 22 31.36 -22.69 -2.23
N ALA A 23 32.52 -23.03 -1.69
CA ALA A 23 33.71 -22.17 -1.75
C ALA A 23 34.20 -21.97 -3.20
N LEU A 24 34.20 -23.03 -4.02
CA LEU A 24 34.59 -22.95 -5.42
C LEU A 24 33.65 -22.06 -6.23
N VAL A 25 32.33 -22.27 -6.10
CA VAL A 25 31.30 -21.47 -6.78
C VAL A 25 31.41 -20.00 -6.36
N SER A 26 31.60 -19.72 -5.07
CA SER A 26 31.80 -18.35 -4.56
C SER A 26 33.06 -17.69 -5.13
N LEU A 27 34.17 -18.43 -5.21
CA LEU A 27 35.41 -17.95 -5.82
C LEU A 27 35.20 -17.61 -7.30
N ILE A 28 34.59 -18.49 -8.08
CA ILE A 28 34.34 -18.26 -9.51
C ILE A 28 33.42 -17.05 -9.72
N VAL A 29 32.35 -16.91 -8.93
CA VAL A 29 31.47 -15.73 -8.98
C VAL A 29 32.27 -14.45 -8.71
N THR A 30 33.13 -14.45 -7.69
CA THR A 30 33.96 -13.29 -7.33
C THR A 30 34.94 -12.95 -8.46
N LEU A 31 35.56 -13.95 -9.08
CA LEU A 31 36.50 -13.74 -10.19
C LEU A 31 35.84 -13.08 -11.41
N PHE A 32 34.60 -13.43 -11.74
CA PHE A 32 33.85 -12.75 -12.79
C PHE A 32 33.29 -11.38 -12.34
N LYS A 33 32.90 -11.23 -11.07
CA LYS A 33 32.38 -9.96 -10.52
C LYS A 33 33.44 -8.86 -10.49
N GLU A 34 34.68 -9.22 -10.16
CA GLU A 34 35.84 -8.31 -10.13
C GLU A 34 36.51 -8.16 -11.51
N ASP A 35 35.87 -8.64 -12.60
CA ASP A 35 36.38 -8.61 -13.97
C ASP A 35 37.78 -9.27 -14.16
N LEU A 36 38.17 -10.17 -13.25
CA LEU A 36 39.43 -10.92 -13.29
C LEU A 36 39.37 -12.08 -14.29
N TRP A 37 38.21 -12.72 -14.43
CA TRP A 37 37.94 -13.71 -15.48
C TRP A 37 37.01 -13.12 -16.53
N ARG A 38 37.25 -13.44 -17.80
CA ARG A 38 36.50 -12.97 -18.97
C ARG A 38 36.08 -14.17 -19.84
N GLU A 39 35.72 -13.90 -21.09
CA GLU A 39 35.18 -14.90 -22.02
C GLU A 39 36.16 -16.07 -22.27
N GLU A 40 37.47 -15.79 -22.39
CA GLU A 40 38.48 -16.81 -22.64
C GLU A 40 38.60 -17.79 -21.46
N GLU A 41 38.63 -17.28 -20.24
CA GLU A 41 38.66 -18.10 -19.02
C GLU A 41 37.34 -18.88 -18.85
N ALA A 42 36.20 -18.28 -19.20
CA ALA A 42 34.91 -18.97 -19.22
C ALA A 42 34.90 -20.14 -20.21
N MET A 43 35.43 -19.95 -21.43
CA MET A 43 35.55 -21.02 -22.43
C MET A 43 36.56 -22.10 -22.01
N ALA A 44 37.67 -21.73 -21.38
CA ALA A 44 38.64 -22.69 -20.86
C ALA A 44 38.02 -23.54 -19.73
N ALA A 45 37.27 -22.90 -18.82
CA ALA A 45 36.54 -23.59 -17.76
C ALA A 45 35.44 -24.51 -18.34
N PHE A 46 34.69 -24.05 -19.34
CA PHE A 46 33.69 -24.85 -20.05
C PHE A 46 34.31 -26.10 -20.66
N LYS A 47 35.40 -25.95 -21.42
CA LYS A 47 36.10 -27.07 -22.05
C LYS A 47 36.65 -28.07 -21.02
N MET A 48 37.22 -27.57 -19.93
CA MET A 48 37.69 -28.42 -18.83
C MET A 48 36.52 -29.23 -18.22
N LEU A 49 35.35 -28.61 -18.05
CA LEU A 49 34.15 -29.27 -17.57
C LEU A 49 33.67 -30.36 -18.52
N THR A 50 33.58 -30.06 -19.82
CA THR A 50 33.14 -31.04 -20.83
C THR A 50 34.10 -32.22 -20.95
N ASP A 51 35.41 -31.97 -20.92
CA ASP A 51 36.45 -33.01 -21.00
C ASP A 51 36.45 -33.91 -19.76
N LYS A 52 35.96 -33.44 -18.61
CA LYS A 52 35.86 -34.21 -17.37
C LYS A 52 34.49 -34.85 -17.17
N LEU A 53 33.45 -34.33 -17.83
CA LEU A 53 32.11 -34.91 -17.83
C LEU A 53 32.10 -36.28 -18.52
N PHE A 54 32.91 -36.44 -19.58
CA PHE A 54 33.09 -37.68 -20.32
C PHE A 54 34.49 -38.27 -20.10
N ILE A 55 34.59 -39.40 -19.40
CA ILE A 55 35.85 -40.14 -19.24
C ILE A 55 35.75 -41.36 -20.16
N GLY A 56 36.21 -41.23 -21.41
CA GLY A 56 35.97 -42.24 -22.45
C GLY A 56 34.52 -42.21 -22.94
N GLU A 57 33.82 -43.35 -22.92
CA GLU A 57 32.38 -43.44 -23.22
C GLU A 57 31.48 -43.28 -21.97
N GLU A 58 32.07 -43.31 -20.76
CA GLU A 58 31.33 -43.23 -19.51
C GLU A 58 31.15 -41.78 -19.02
N THR A 59 29.96 -41.51 -18.45
CA THR A 59 29.62 -40.20 -17.87
C THR A 59 30.06 -40.17 -16.40
N SER A 60 30.87 -39.19 -16.02
CA SER A 60 31.30 -39.00 -14.62
C SER A 60 30.16 -38.43 -13.77
N GLN A 61 29.56 -39.24 -12.89
CA GLN A 61 28.48 -38.80 -11.99
C GLN A 61 28.91 -37.65 -11.07
N ASN A 62 30.13 -37.70 -10.53
CA ASN A 62 30.65 -36.63 -9.67
C ASN A 62 30.78 -35.31 -10.43
N CYS A 63 31.24 -35.35 -11.69
CA CYS A 63 31.28 -34.15 -12.53
C CYS A 63 29.86 -33.69 -12.89
N LEU A 64 28.94 -34.59 -13.20
CA LEU A 64 27.55 -34.25 -13.55
C LEU A 64 26.81 -33.57 -12.39
N ARG A 65 27.09 -33.93 -11.13
CA ARG A 65 26.53 -33.25 -9.94
C ARG A 65 27.09 -31.85 -9.71
N ILE A 66 28.35 -31.62 -10.06
CA ILE A 66 29.04 -30.32 -9.88
C ILE A 66 28.75 -29.37 -11.06
N SER A 67 28.57 -29.93 -12.25
CA SER A 67 28.47 -29.17 -13.51
C SER A 67 27.39 -28.10 -13.52
N PRO A 68 26.15 -28.33 -13.02
CA PRO A 68 25.09 -27.32 -13.04
C PRO A 68 25.47 -26.03 -12.32
N PHE A 69 26.16 -26.15 -11.17
CA PHE A 69 26.56 -25.00 -10.35
C PHE A 69 27.58 -24.13 -11.08
N ILE A 70 28.60 -24.75 -11.69
CA ILE A 70 29.63 -24.01 -12.41
C ILE A 70 29.06 -23.44 -13.72
N MET A 71 28.27 -24.24 -14.45
CA MET A 71 27.65 -23.85 -15.71
C MET A 71 26.77 -22.61 -15.57
N SER A 72 25.98 -22.53 -14.48
CA SER A 72 25.13 -21.37 -14.18
C SER A 72 25.90 -20.04 -14.09
N ILE A 73 27.21 -20.08 -13.81
CA ILE A 73 28.09 -18.91 -13.73
C ILE A 73 28.76 -18.64 -15.08
N ILE A 74 29.46 -19.64 -15.62
CA ILE A 74 30.29 -19.47 -16.81
C ILE A 74 29.46 -19.26 -18.09
N ILE A 75 28.18 -19.61 -18.09
CA ILE A 75 27.30 -19.35 -19.24
C ILE A 75 27.00 -17.85 -19.44
N SER A 76 27.19 -17.02 -18.41
CA SER A 76 26.90 -15.58 -18.48
C SER A 76 27.90 -14.77 -19.32
N PRO A 77 29.23 -14.89 -19.09
CA PRO A 77 30.25 -14.26 -19.94
C PRO A 77 30.18 -14.69 -21.41
N LEU A 78 29.79 -15.94 -21.67
CA LEU A 78 29.67 -16.52 -23.02
C LEU A 78 28.52 -15.92 -23.86
N ARG A 79 27.73 -14.97 -23.31
CA ARG A 79 26.60 -14.30 -23.99
C ARG A 79 27.02 -13.12 -24.88
N LYS A 80 28.13 -12.43 -24.59
CA LYS A 80 28.43 -11.08 -25.13
C LYS A 80 29.14 -11.04 -26.48
N SER A 81 29.45 -12.17 -27.12
CA SER A 81 30.16 -12.21 -28.40
C SER A 81 29.24 -12.01 -29.60
N GLY A 82 28.65 -10.82 -29.70
CA GLY A 82 27.89 -10.36 -30.87
C GLY A 82 28.72 -9.59 -31.90
N VAL A 83 29.99 -9.27 -31.61
CA VAL A 83 30.83 -8.43 -32.49
C VAL A 83 32.30 -8.88 -32.48
N SER A 84 32.61 -10.11 -32.86
CA SER A 84 33.81 -10.46 -33.66
C SER A 84 34.06 -11.98 -33.72
N GLY A 85 34.07 -12.54 -34.94
CA GLY A 85 34.71 -13.82 -35.26
C GLY A 85 33.77 -15.02 -35.35
N GLU A 86 33.57 -15.54 -36.56
CA GLU A 86 32.71 -16.69 -36.90
C GLU A 86 33.22 -18.06 -36.38
N ASP A 87 34.38 -18.14 -35.72
CA ASP A 87 35.05 -19.43 -35.45
C ASP A 87 34.95 -19.94 -33.98
N THR A 88 34.41 -19.16 -33.04
CA THR A 88 34.41 -19.52 -31.59
C THR A 88 33.09 -20.10 -31.05
N HIS A 89 31.98 -19.98 -31.80
CA HIS A 89 30.62 -20.35 -31.35
C HIS A 89 30.26 -21.85 -31.51
N LEU A 90 30.94 -22.55 -32.42
CA LEU A 90 30.60 -23.93 -32.82
C LEU A 90 30.65 -25.00 -31.70
N PRO A 91 31.58 -24.96 -30.72
CA PRO A 91 31.67 -26.02 -29.71
C PRO A 91 30.50 -26.03 -28.72
N LEU A 92 30.08 -24.85 -28.25
CA LEU A 92 29.08 -24.71 -27.18
C LEU A 92 27.70 -25.17 -27.64
N GLU A 93 27.28 -24.76 -28.84
CA GLU A 93 25.99 -25.16 -29.42
C GLU A 93 25.91 -26.68 -29.66
N VAL A 94 27.00 -27.29 -30.14
CA VAL A 94 27.06 -28.75 -30.39
C VAL A 94 26.90 -29.54 -29.10
N PHE A 95 27.60 -29.16 -28.02
CA PHE A 95 27.46 -29.83 -26.73
C PHE A 95 26.06 -29.67 -26.14
N LEU A 96 25.48 -28.48 -26.20
CA LEU A 96 24.14 -28.21 -25.67
C LEU A 96 23.05 -28.96 -26.42
N LYS A 97 23.15 -29.02 -27.75
CA LYS A 97 22.28 -29.84 -28.58
C LYS A 97 22.34 -31.31 -28.15
N GLY A 98 23.56 -31.84 -27.98
CA GLY A 98 23.76 -33.21 -27.50
C GLY A 98 23.19 -33.44 -26.09
N TRP A 99 23.28 -32.46 -25.19
CA TRP A 99 22.71 -32.55 -23.85
C TRP A 99 21.18 -32.50 -23.87
N LEU A 100 20.57 -31.65 -24.71
CA LEU A 100 19.12 -31.60 -24.91
C LEU A 100 18.58 -32.91 -25.49
N GLU A 101 19.22 -33.43 -26.54
CA GLU A 101 18.84 -34.70 -27.17
C GLU A 101 18.95 -35.87 -26.17
N ARG A 102 19.99 -35.88 -25.34
CA ARG A 102 20.13 -36.85 -24.25
C ARG A 102 19.03 -36.70 -23.21
N SER A 103 18.73 -35.48 -22.75
CA SER A 103 17.62 -35.24 -21.81
C SER A 103 16.26 -35.61 -22.40
N LEU A 104 16.05 -35.40 -23.70
CA LEU A 104 14.88 -35.82 -24.45
C LEU A 104 14.74 -37.34 -24.55
N SER A 105 15.82 -38.11 -24.40
CA SER A 105 15.74 -39.57 -24.39
C SER A 105 15.12 -40.13 -23.10
N PHE A 106 15.21 -39.39 -21.98
CA PHE A 106 14.70 -39.81 -20.67
C PHE A 106 13.17 -39.68 -20.55
N PRO A 107 12.49 -40.47 -19.70
CA PRO A 107 11.07 -40.30 -19.42
C PRO A 107 10.75 -38.90 -18.87
N PRO A 108 9.46 -38.46 -18.94
CA PRO A 108 9.01 -37.25 -18.29
C PRO A 108 9.46 -37.16 -16.82
N VAL A 109 9.84 -35.96 -16.39
CA VAL A 109 10.39 -35.65 -15.07
C VAL A 109 9.46 -36.17 -13.96
N VAL A 110 8.15 -36.07 -14.16
CA VAL A 110 7.12 -36.49 -13.22
C VAL A 110 7.13 -38.00 -12.91
N LEU A 111 7.75 -38.82 -13.77
CA LEU A 111 7.85 -40.27 -13.62
C LEU A 111 9.21 -40.73 -13.04
N LEU A 112 10.13 -39.79 -12.74
CA LEU A 112 11.44 -40.11 -12.18
C LEU A 112 11.31 -40.71 -10.77
N GLN A 113 12.12 -41.74 -10.49
CA GLN A 113 12.32 -42.29 -9.15
C GLN A 113 13.67 -41.81 -8.58
N SER A 114 13.80 -41.71 -7.25
CA SER A 114 15.00 -41.17 -6.62
C SER A 114 16.24 -42.05 -6.90
N GLY A 115 17.34 -41.44 -7.36
CA GLY A 115 18.64 -42.11 -7.50
C GLY A 115 19.10 -42.40 -8.93
N GLU A 116 18.37 -41.94 -9.95
CA GLU A 116 18.75 -42.11 -11.36
C GLU A 116 19.51 -40.88 -11.90
N ASP A 117 20.56 -41.11 -12.70
CA ASP A 117 21.43 -40.10 -13.37
C ASP A 117 20.67 -39.02 -14.15
N MET A 118 19.40 -39.28 -14.46
CA MET A 118 18.52 -38.44 -15.26
C MET A 118 18.29 -37.06 -14.62
N GLN A 119 18.12 -36.97 -13.30
CA GLN A 119 17.87 -35.70 -12.61
C GLN A 119 19.02 -34.70 -12.80
N ASP A 120 20.26 -35.19 -12.69
CA ASP A 120 21.46 -34.36 -12.81
C ASP A 120 21.63 -33.84 -14.25
N TRP A 121 21.20 -34.61 -15.26
CA TRP A 121 21.16 -34.15 -16.66
C TRP A 121 20.16 -33.01 -16.89
N PHE A 122 18.96 -33.09 -16.32
CA PHE A 122 18.00 -31.99 -16.42
C PHE A 122 18.52 -30.73 -15.69
N GLN A 123 19.15 -30.87 -14.52
CA GLN A 123 19.77 -29.73 -13.83
C GLN A 123 20.89 -29.10 -14.66
N LEU A 124 21.72 -29.91 -15.33
CA LEU A 124 22.77 -29.42 -16.22
C LEU A 124 22.17 -28.63 -17.39
N VAL A 125 21.18 -29.20 -18.09
CA VAL A 125 20.52 -28.52 -19.20
C VAL A 125 19.90 -27.20 -18.74
N ILE A 126 19.12 -27.20 -17.66
CA ILE A 126 18.47 -25.99 -17.12
C ILE A 126 19.50 -24.92 -16.76
N SER A 127 20.64 -25.30 -16.16
CA SER A 127 21.71 -24.35 -15.79
C SER A 127 22.35 -23.62 -16.98
N CYS A 128 22.19 -24.15 -18.19
CA CYS A 128 22.68 -23.52 -19.43
C CYS A 128 21.75 -22.42 -19.95
N TYR A 129 20.55 -22.29 -19.39
CA TYR A 129 19.54 -21.30 -19.78
C TYR A 129 19.27 -20.34 -18.63
N PRO A 130 20.14 -19.33 -18.45
CA PRO A 130 19.98 -18.37 -17.39
C PRO A 130 18.72 -17.53 -17.61
N VAL A 131 17.92 -17.35 -16.57
CA VAL A 131 16.73 -16.48 -16.59
C VAL A 131 16.98 -15.33 -15.62
N SER A 132 16.91 -14.08 -16.11
CA SER A 132 17.00 -12.91 -15.24
C SER A 132 15.80 -12.83 -14.31
N LYS A 133 16.01 -12.33 -13.08
CA LYS A 133 14.95 -12.12 -12.08
C LYS A 133 14.31 -10.73 -12.15
N LYS A 134 14.90 -9.78 -12.89
CA LYS A 134 14.42 -8.39 -13.00
C LYS A 134 13.97 -8.09 -14.43
N ALA A 135 12.78 -7.50 -14.55
CA ALA A 135 12.13 -7.17 -15.82
C ALA A 135 13.00 -6.25 -16.70
N GLU A 136 13.64 -5.22 -16.13
CA GLU A 136 14.49 -4.26 -16.84
C GLU A 136 15.74 -4.89 -17.46
N GLU A 137 16.25 -5.99 -16.89
CA GLU A 137 17.45 -6.68 -17.36
C GLU A 137 17.12 -7.85 -18.33
N THR A 138 15.85 -8.12 -18.62
CA THR A 138 15.43 -9.30 -19.40
C THR A 138 15.89 -9.29 -20.85
N LYS A 139 15.95 -8.12 -21.52
CA LYS A 139 16.45 -8.03 -22.90
C LYS A 139 17.97 -8.12 -23.01
N GLU A 140 18.72 -7.75 -21.97
CA GLU A 140 20.18 -7.74 -21.98
C GLU A 140 20.80 -9.06 -21.48
N LEU A 141 20.05 -9.89 -20.75
CA LEU A 141 20.55 -11.13 -20.12
C LEU A 141 20.13 -12.42 -20.81
N GLN A 142 19.20 -12.42 -21.77
CA GLN A 142 18.82 -13.64 -22.49
C GLN A 142 19.93 -14.04 -23.47
N ARG A 143 20.37 -15.31 -23.38
CA ARG A 143 21.29 -15.88 -24.36
C ARG A 143 20.59 -15.94 -25.73
N HIS A 144 21.32 -15.64 -26.80
CA HIS A 144 20.83 -15.92 -28.15
C HIS A 144 20.74 -17.45 -28.34
N VAL A 145 19.52 -17.97 -28.52
CA VAL A 145 19.24 -19.40 -28.71
C VAL A 145 18.94 -19.66 -30.18
N SER A 146 19.61 -20.64 -30.79
CA SER A 146 19.37 -21.00 -32.19
C SER A 146 17.96 -21.59 -32.38
N ASN A 147 17.43 -21.54 -33.60
CA ASN A 147 16.10 -22.11 -33.89
C ASN A 147 16.03 -23.61 -33.59
N GLU A 148 17.11 -24.36 -33.80
CA GLU A 148 17.19 -25.79 -33.50
C GLU A 148 17.20 -26.06 -31.99
N GLU A 149 18.01 -25.31 -31.24
CA GLU A 149 18.08 -25.38 -29.77
C GLU A 149 16.73 -25.05 -29.13
N ARG A 150 16.07 -24.00 -29.63
CA ARG A 150 14.71 -23.60 -29.21
C ARG A 150 13.66 -24.69 -29.46
N THR A 151 13.75 -25.38 -30.60
CA THR A 151 12.84 -26.48 -30.94
C THR A 151 13.02 -27.66 -30.00
N LEU A 152 14.26 -28.07 -29.73
CA LEU A 152 14.58 -29.15 -28.79
C LEU A 152 14.13 -28.82 -27.36
N LEU A 153 14.31 -27.57 -26.94
CA LEU A 153 13.86 -27.12 -25.62
C LEU A 153 12.33 -27.13 -25.49
N LEU A 154 11.61 -26.72 -26.54
CA LEU A 154 10.15 -26.78 -26.61
C LEU A 154 9.65 -28.23 -26.59
N ASP A 155 10.29 -29.14 -27.32
CA ASP A 155 9.97 -30.57 -27.30
C ASP A 155 10.22 -31.19 -25.93
N LEU A 156 11.30 -30.78 -25.24
CA LEU A 156 11.62 -31.24 -23.89
C LEU A 156 10.54 -30.82 -22.89
N PHE A 157 10.04 -29.59 -23.02
CA PHE A 157 8.91 -29.09 -22.25
C PHE A 157 7.61 -29.84 -22.56
N ARG A 158 7.25 -29.98 -23.85
CA ARG A 158 6.01 -30.67 -24.27
C ARG A 158 5.99 -32.13 -23.87
N LYS A 159 7.15 -32.78 -23.80
CA LYS A 159 7.27 -34.15 -23.27
C LYS A 159 6.78 -34.26 -21.83
N GLN A 160 6.89 -33.21 -21.02
CA GLN A 160 6.40 -33.19 -19.64
C GLN A 160 4.87 -33.20 -19.54
N ARG A 161 4.16 -32.80 -20.61
CA ARG A 161 2.70 -32.78 -20.67
C ARG A 161 2.11 -34.18 -20.89
N GLN A 162 2.84 -35.06 -21.56
CA GLN A 162 2.38 -36.39 -21.98
C GLN A 162 2.44 -37.41 -20.83
N VAL A 163 1.63 -37.20 -19.78
CA VAL A 163 1.42 -38.23 -18.74
C VAL A 163 0.20 -39.07 -19.14
N PRO A 164 0.35 -40.37 -19.46
CA PRO A 164 -0.78 -41.19 -19.87
C PRO A 164 -1.68 -41.53 -18.68
N GLY A 165 -2.98 -41.20 -18.79
CA GLY A 165 -4.11 -41.85 -18.11
C GLY A 165 -4.01 -42.18 -16.62
N ALA A 166 -4.56 -41.29 -15.77
CA ALA A 166 -5.38 -41.56 -14.56
C ALA A 166 -5.02 -42.66 -13.52
N SER A 167 -3.88 -43.35 -13.55
CA SER A 167 -3.54 -44.33 -12.50
C SER A 167 -2.06 -44.44 -12.09
N SER A 168 -1.13 -43.70 -12.70
CA SER A 168 0.25 -43.66 -12.22
C SER A 168 0.40 -42.60 -11.13
N VAL A 169 0.83 -43.01 -9.94
CA VAL A 169 1.21 -42.12 -8.83
C VAL A 169 2.19 -41.07 -9.38
N VAL A 170 1.71 -39.84 -9.58
CA VAL A 170 2.55 -38.67 -9.88
C VAL A 170 3.54 -38.57 -8.73
N THR A 171 4.83 -38.72 -9.02
CA THR A 171 5.85 -38.68 -7.97
C THR A 171 5.85 -37.28 -7.34
N GLN A 172 5.38 -37.17 -6.09
CA GLN A 172 5.34 -35.91 -5.34
C GLN A 172 6.69 -35.57 -4.68
N LEU A 173 7.80 -36.14 -5.18
CA LEU A 173 9.12 -35.83 -4.65
C LEU A 173 9.43 -34.33 -4.86
N PRO A 174 9.83 -33.60 -3.82
CA PRO A 174 10.12 -32.16 -3.91
C PRO A 174 11.14 -31.82 -5.00
N ALA A 175 12.21 -32.60 -5.11
CA ALA A 175 13.25 -32.40 -6.11
C ALA A 175 12.72 -32.45 -7.56
N VAL A 176 11.74 -33.31 -7.84
CA VAL A 176 11.09 -33.45 -9.14
C VAL A 176 10.21 -32.23 -9.46
N GLN A 177 9.48 -31.73 -8.46
CA GLN A 177 8.64 -30.53 -8.62
C GLN A 177 9.48 -29.26 -8.83
N ILE A 178 10.60 -29.12 -8.10
CA ILE A 178 11.56 -28.02 -8.30
C ILE A 178 12.13 -28.05 -9.71
N LEU A 179 12.54 -29.23 -10.17
CA LEU A 179 13.10 -29.41 -11.50
C LEU A 179 12.08 -29.06 -12.59
N LEU A 180 10.83 -29.49 -12.43
CA LEU A 180 9.74 -29.16 -13.35
C LEU A 180 9.45 -27.65 -13.37
N ALA A 181 9.40 -27.00 -12.21
CA ALA A 181 9.19 -25.55 -12.12
C ALA A 181 10.32 -24.75 -12.81
N ARG A 182 11.57 -25.17 -12.61
CA ARG A 182 12.73 -24.57 -13.30
C ARG A 182 12.69 -24.80 -14.81
N LEU A 183 12.27 -25.97 -15.27
CA LEU A 183 12.13 -26.26 -16.70
C LEU A 183 11.00 -25.43 -17.35
N ILE A 184 9.84 -25.31 -16.67
CA ILE A 184 8.76 -24.41 -17.09
C ILE A 184 9.30 -22.99 -17.27
N MET A 185 10.17 -22.57 -16.36
CA MET A 185 10.73 -21.23 -16.41
C MET A 185 11.65 -20.95 -17.58
N VAL A 186 12.54 -21.90 -17.87
CA VAL A 186 13.37 -21.84 -19.05
C VAL A 186 12.50 -21.84 -20.32
N ALA A 187 11.49 -22.72 -20.39
CA ALA A 187 10.62 -22.84 -21.56
C ALA A 187 9.79 -21.56 -21.81
N VAL A 188 9.21 -20.94 -20.77
CA VAL A 188 8.47 -19.67 -20.88
C VAL A 188 9.39 -18.55 -21.36
N SER A 189 10.62 -18.47 -20.83
CA SER A 189 11.53 -17.36 -21.11
C SER A 189 12.10 -17.42 -22.54
N TYR A 190 12.41 -18.62 -23.05
CA TYR A 190 13.10 -18.79 -24.33
C TYR A 190 12.17 -19.26 -25.47
N CYS A 191 11.06 -19.94 -25.15
CA CYS A 191 10.13 -20.52 -26.12
C CYS A 191 8.70 -19.99 -25.99
N GLY A 192 8.41 -19.03 -25.10
CA GLY A 192 7.04 -18.58 -24.81
C GLY A 192 6.27 -18.01 -26.01
N ASN A 193 6.96 -17.55 -27.06
CA ASN A 193 6.31 -17.11 -28.31
C ASN A 193 5.79 -18.27 -29.17
N ASP A 194 6.30 -19.48 -28.97
CA ASP A 194 5.94 -20.67 -29.76
C ASP A 194 4.93 -21.58 -29.03
N PHE A 195 4.39 -21.12 -27.89
CA PHE A 195 3.43 -21.86 -27.06
C PHE A 195 2.02 -21.81 -27.66
N ASN A 196 1.34 -22.95 -27.64
CA ASN A 196 -0.11 -23.03 -27.92
C ASN A 196 -0.95 -22.91 -26.63
N GLU A 197 -2.28 -22.91 -26.76
CA GLU A 197 -3.20 -22.81 -25.61
C GLU A 197 -2.94 -23.92 -24.57
N GLU A 198 -2.72 -25.15 -25.01
CA GLU A 198 -2.49 -26.28 -24.10
C GLU A 198 -1.14 -26.21 -23.37
N ASP A 199 -0.13 -25.60 -24.01
CA ASP A 199 1.18 -25.32 -23.41
C ASP A 199 1.00 -24.31 -22.25
N TRP A 200 0.23 -23.24 -22.48
CA TRP A 200 -0.11 -22.25 -21.45
C TRP A 200 -0.96 -22.83 -20.33
N ASP A 201 -1.97 -23.62 -20.64
CA ASP A 201 -2.79 -24.31 -19.64
C ASP A 201 -1.96 -25.21 -18.73
N PHE A 202 -0.97 -25.91 -19.28
CA PHE A 202 -0.04 -26.73 -18.50
C PHE A 202 0.82 -25.89 -17.57
N VAL A 203 1.37 -24.76 -18.04
CA VAL A 203 2.15 -23.83 -17.21
C VAL A 203 1.29 -23.32 -16.05
N PHE A 204 0.13 -22.76 -16.34
CA PHE A 204 -0.74 -22.18 -15.32
C PHE A 204 -1.25 -23.21 -14.32
N SER A 205 -1.62 -24.40 -14.79
CA SER A 205 -2.09 -25.48 -13.92
C SER A 205 -1.00 -25.96 -12.96
N ASN A 206 0.25 -26.09 -13.42
CA ASN A 206 1.36 -26.48 -12.57
C ASN A 206 1.73 -25.37 -11.57
N LEU A 207 1.86 -24.12 -12.02
CA LEU A 207 2.16 -22.99 -11.13
C LEU A 207 1.10 -22.84 -10.05
N LYS A 208 -0.19 -22.87 -10.44
CA LYS A 208 -1.31 -22.83 -9.51
C LYS A 208 -1.25 -23.99 -8.51
N ARG A 209 -1.00 -25.22 -8.97
CA ARG A 209 -0.92 -26.41 -8.10
C ARG A 209 0.17 -26.25 -7.03
N LEU A 210 1.37 -25.82 -7.44
CA LEU A 210 2.51 -25.64 -6.54
C LEU A 210 2.30 -24.52 -5.53
N ILE A 211 1.66 -23.42 -5.94
CA ILE A 211 1.31 -22.33 -5.01
C ILE A 211 0.21 -22.82 -4.05
N GLN A 212 -0.80 -23.55 -4.56
CA GLN A 212 -1.92 -24.05 -3.76
C GLN A 212 -1.47 -25.05 -2.68
N SER A 213 -0.42 -25.85 -2.90
CA SER A 213 0.09 -26.73 -1.84
C SER A 213 0.65 -25.93 -0.67
N ALA A 214 1.39 -24.85 -0.92
CA ALA A 214 1.84 -23.97 0.15
C ALA A 214 0.67 -23.23 0.81
N VAL A 215 -0.35 -22.83 0.03
CA VAL A 215 -1.59 -22.23 0.57
C VAL A 215 -2.16 -23.15 1.63
N VAL A 216 -2.47 -24.41 1.28
CA VAL A 216 -3.09 -25.40 2.19
C VAL A 216 -2.31 -25.55 3.50
N VAL A 217 -0.98 -25.67 3.42
CA VAL A 217 -0.12 -25.77 4.61
C VAL A 217 -0.25 -24.54 5.52
N MET A 218 -0.29 -23.35 4.93
CA MET A 218 -0.45 -22.11 5.70
C MET A 218 -1.87 -21.92 6.25
N GLU A 219 -2.90 -22.41 5.57
CA GLU A 219 -4.29 -22.38 6.09
C GLU A 219 -4.41 -23.29 7.30
N GLU A 220 -3.93 -24.54 7.18
CA GLU A 220 -3.90 -25.52 8.27
C GLU A 220 -3.10 -25.00 9.46
N THR A 221 -1.96 -24.36 9.22
CA THR A 221 -1.17 -23.72 10.29
C THR A 221 -1.95 -22.62 11.00
N SER A 222 -2.70 -21.79 10.25
CA SER A 222 -3.50 -20.71 10.83
C SER A 222 -4.67 -21.23 11.66
N GLU A 223 -5.34 -22.30 11.19
CA GLU A 223 -6.39 -23.01 11.92
C GLU A 223 -5.84 -23.66 13.19
N ASN A 224 -4.71 -24.35 13.10
CA ASN A 224 -4.06 -24.98 14.25
C ASN A 224 -3.65 -23.95 15.32
N VAL A 225 -3.13 -22.79 14.92
CA VAL A 225 -2.84 -21.68 15.85
C VAL A 225 -4.12 -21.15 16.49
N ASN A 226 -5.19 -20.97 15.70
CA ASN A 226 -6.49 -20.53 16.22
C ASN A 226 -7.06 -21.49 17.27
N ASP A 227 -7.09 -22.78 16.96
CA ASP A 227 -7.65 -23.80 17.82
C ASP A 227 -6.82 -23.98 19.09
N PHE A 228 -5.48 -23.93 18.96
CA PHE A 228 -4.56 -24.00 20.08
C PHE A 228 -4.78 -22.82 21.04
N ILE A 229 -4.79 -21.58 20.53
CA ILE A 229 -4.98 -20.37 21.36
C ILE A 229 -6.40 -20.33 21.95
N SER A 230 -7.42 -20.73 21.20
CA SER A 230 -8.81 -20.78 21.69
C SER A 230 -9.02 -21.83 22.79
N GLY A 231 -8.20 -22.89 22.81
CA GLY A 231 -8.22 -23.94 23.83
C GLY A 231 -7.49 -23.59 25.13
N VAL A 232 -6.70 -22.49 25.17
CA VAL A 232 -5.93 -22.11 26.36
C VAL A 232 -6.83 -21.42 27.39
N SER A 233 -7.05 -22.09 28.52
CA SER A 233 -8.00 -21.66 29.56
C SER A 233 -7.36 -20.97 30.78
N SER A 234 -6.04 -21.09 31.01
CA SER A 234 -5.32 -20.34 32.05
C SER A 234 -3.91 -19.94 31.63
N MET A 235 -3.42 -18.81 32.16
CA MET A 235 -2.07 -18.29 31.88
C MET A 235 -0.98 -18.95 32.76
N ASP A 236 -1.32 -19.94 33.59
CA ASP A 236 -0.39 -20.56 34.54
C ASP A 236 0.67 -21.48 33.87
N LYS A 237 0.57 -21.67 32.54
CA LYS A 237 1.49 -22.46 31.71
C LYS A 237 1.94 -21.68 30.47
N GLU A 238 2.34 -20.43 30.66
CA GLU A 238 2.75 -19.56 29.55
C GLU A 238 3.92 -20.16 28.76
N ASP A 239 4.97 -20.63 29.43
CA ASP A 239 6.15 -21.23 28.77
C ASP A 239 5.79 -22.47 27.92
N ASP A 240 5.00 -23.41 28.46
CA ASP A 240 4.54 -24.61 27.73
C ASP A 240 3.69 -24.22 26.49
N THR A 241 2.91 -23.13 26.62
CA THR A 241 2.05 -22.62 25.54
C THR A 241 2.89 -22.00 24.43
N LEU A 242 3.93 -21.23 24.80
CA LEU A 242 4.86 -20.62 23.85
C LEU A 242 5.69 -21.68 23.10
N GLU A 243 6.16 -22.72 23.79
CA GLU A 243 6.87 -23.85 23.17
C GLU A 243 5.95 -24.63 22.21
N GLY A 244 4.72 -24.94 22.64
CA GLY A 244 3.71 -25.58 21.78
C GLY A 244 3.40 -24.77 20.52
N LEU A 245 3.29 -23.45 20.64
CA LEU A 245 3.07 -22.56 19.50
C LEU A 245 4.27 -22.58 18.53
N GLY A 246 5.50 -22.59 19.06
CA GLY A 246 6.71 -22.73 18.26
C GLY A 246 6.72 -24.02 17.43
N HIS A 247 6.25 -25.13 17.99
CA HIS A 247 6.12 -26.39 17.25
C HIS A 247 5.06 -26.36 16.15
N ILE A 248 3.92 -25.69 16.36
CA ILE A 248 2.86 -25.56 15.35
C ILE A 248 3.34 -24.77 14.14
N VAL A 249 4.09 -23.68 14.36
CA VAL A 249 4.53 -22.78 13.29
C VAL A 249 5.81 -23.28 12.59
N CYS A 250 6.53 -24.24 13.19
CA CYS A 250 7.70 -24.85 12.57
C CYS A 250 7.31 -25.79 11.41
N ILE A 251 7.13 -25.21 10.23
CA ILE A 251 6.75 -25.96 9.02
C ILE A 251 8.02 -26.53 8.37
N SER A 252 8.18 -27.85 8.43
CA SER A 252 9.22 -28.59 7.67
C SER A 252 8.72 -29.11 6.32
N ASP A 253 7.53 -28.69 5.88
CA ASP A 253 6.90 -29.19 4.66
C ASP A 253 7.60 -28.63 3.39
N PRO A 254 7.98 -29.48 2.43
CA PRO A 254 8.67 -29.05 1.21
C PRO A 254 7.82 -28.18 0.27
N SER A 255 6.52 -28.02 0.54
CA SER A 255 5.60 -27.22 -0.27
C SER A 255 5.99 -25.75 -0.33
N ILE A 256 6.61 -25.19 0.73
CA ILE A 256 7.06 -23.79 0.74
C ILE A 256 8.18 -23.58 -0.29
N ASP A 257 9.16 -24.48 -0.33
CA ASP A 257 10.28 -24.42 -1.28
C ASP A 257 9.81 -24.69 -2.73
N ASN A 258 8.85 -25.60 -2.90
CA ASN A 258 8.21 -25.85 -4.18
C ASN A 258 7.46 -24.60 -4.68
N ALA A 259 6.69 -23.95 -3.81
CA ALA A 259 5.95 -22.73 -4.14
C ALA A 259 6.89 -21.55 -4.42
N LYS A 260 8.02 -21.43 -3.73
CA LYS A 260 9.03 -20.37 -4.00
C LYS A 260 9.48 -20.32 -5.46
N ASN A 261 9.75 -21.48 -6.04
CA ASN A 261 10.13 -21.57 -7.46
C ASN A 261 8.94 -21.22 -8.38
N ALA A 262 7.73 -21.65 -8.04
CA ALA A 262 6.53 -21.30 -8.79
C ALA A 262 6.17 -19.80 -8.71
N LEU A 263 6.38 -19.15 -7.57
CA LEU A 263 6.16 -17.70 -7.40
C LEU A 263 7.18 -16.89 -8.20
N SER A 264 8.45 -17.29 -8.14
CA SER A 264 9.51 -16.71 -8.99
C SER A 264 9.12 -16.83 -10.47
N ALA A 265 8.57 -17.99 -10.82
CA ALA A 265 8.19 -18.27 -12.18
C ALA A 265 7.04 -17.41 -12.68
N PHE A 266 6.01 -17.30 -11.86
CA PHE A 266 4.85 -16.48 -12.11
C PHE A 266 5.19 -14.99 -12.17
N SER A 267 6.07 -14.50 -11.29
CA SER A 267 6.55 -13.10 -11.29
C SER A 267 7.20 -12.73 -12.62
N LEU A 268 8.05 -13.61 -13.15
CA LEU A 268 8.72 -13.40 -14.43
C LEU A 268 7.76 -13.45 -15.61
N LEU A 269 6.80 -14.36 -15.57
CA LEU A 269 5.76 -14.42 -16.59
C LEU A 269 4.90 -13.14 -16.59
N ASN A 270 4.53 -12.62 -15.41
CA ASN A 270 3.80 -11.36 -15.30
C ASN A 270 4.59 -10.19 -15.89
N ALA A 271 5.91 -10.12 -15.63
CA ALA A 271 6.78 -9.10 -16.23
C ALA A 271 6.84 -9.22 -17.77
N LEU A 272 7.02 -10.43 -18.30
CA LEU A 272 7.09 -10.67 -19.75
C LEU A 272 5.79 -10.27 -20.47
N VAL A 273 4.64 -10.59 -19.88
CA VAL A 273 3.33 -10.22 -20.45
C VAL A 273 3.12 -8.71 -20.42
N GLN A 274 3.48 -8.04 -19.32
CA GLN A 274 3.38 -6.58 -19.23
C GLN A 274 4.26 -5.87 -20.28
N HIS A 275 5.48 -6.35 -20.53
CA HIS A 275 6.37 -5.75 -21.53
C HIS A 275 5.84 -5.89 -22.97
N LYS A 276 5.22 -7.03 -23.32
CA LYS A 276 4.64 -7.25 -24.66
C LYS A 276 3.48 -6.31 -24.98
N SER A 277 2.74 -5.86 -23.95
CA SER A 277 1.66 -4.89 -24.13
C SER A 277 2.14 -3.48 -24.52
N VAL A 278 3.41 -3.14 -24.25
CA VAL A 278 3.99 -1.80 -24.48
C VAL A 278 4.62 -1.66 -25.88
N GLU A 279 5.00 -2.76 -26.54
CA GLU A 279 5.75 -2.73 -27.82
C GLU A 279 4.87 -2.72 -29.09
N GLY A 280 3.54 -2.68 -28.97
CA GLY A 280 2.65 -2.33 -30.10
C GLY A 280 2.49 -3.38 -31.20
N GLU A 281 2.64 -4.68 -30.91
CA GLU A 281 2.20 -5.74 -31.84
C GLU A 281 0.71 -6.08 -31.62
N ASP A 282 -0.16 -5.25 -32.20
CA ASP A 282 -1.61 -5.17 -31.97
C ASP A 282 -2.48 -6.35 -32.48
N HIS A 283 -1.92 -7.47 -32.95
CA HIS A 283 -2.72 -8.48 -33.67
C HIS A 283 -2.75 -9.92 -33.13
N LEU A 284 -1.96 -10.27 -32.09
CA LEU A 284 -2.02 -11.61 -31.44
C LEU A 284 -2.40 -11.58 -29.94
N ASN A 285 -2.63 -10.39 -29.38
CA ASN A 285 -2.71 -10.19 -27.92
C ASN A 285 -4.14 -10.20 -27.32
N SER A 286 -5.22 -10.14 -28.11
CA SER A 286 -6.57 -10.00 -27.51
C SER A 286 -7.13 -11.29 -26.89
N LEU A 287 -6.72 -12.48 -27.37
CA LEU A 287 -7.19 -13.77 -26.84
C LEU A 287 -6.36 -14.21 -25.62
N ALA A 288 -5.06 -13.90 -25.62
CA ALA A 288 -4.16 -14.16 -24.50
C ALA A 288 -4.56 -13.33 -23.27
N ASP A 289 -4.95 -12.07 -23.44
CA ASP A 289 -5.41 -11.20 -22.33
C ASP A 289 -6.74 -11.69 -21.73
N GLU A 290 -7.70 -12.15 -22.54
CA GLU A 290 -8.97 -12.72 -22.06
C GLU A 290 -8.79 -14.01 -21.24
N ILE A 291 -7.79 -14.82 -21.55
CA ILE A 291 -7.48 -16.08 -20.84
C ILE A 291 -6.53 -15.83 -19.65
N TRP A 292 -5.57 -14.92 -19.80
CA TRP A 292 -4.53 -14.65 -18.81
C TRP A 292 -5.08 -13.93 -17.58
N ASP A 293 -5.89 -12.89 -17.74
CA ASP A 293 -6.36 -12.09 -16.60
C ASP A 293 -7.15 -12.91 -15.55
N PRO A 294 -8.11 -13.78 -15.94
CA PRO A 294 -8.81 -14.64 -14.97
C PRO A 294 -7.89 -15.64 -14.27
N VAL A 295 -6.89 -16.18 -14.98
CA VAL A 295 -5.93 -17.15 -14.44
C VAL A 295 -4.95 -16.47 -13.50
N LYS A 296 -4.41 -15.32 -13.91
CA LYS A 296 -3.58 -14.43 -13.10
C LYS A 296 -4.28 -14.06 -11.80
N ASP A 297 -5.52 -13.59 -11.87
CA ASP A 297 -6.31 -13.23 -10.69
C ASP A 297 -6.52 -14.43 -9.74
N ARG A 298 -6.67 -15.66 -10.27
CA ARG A 298 -6.80 -16.88 -9.45
C ARG A 298 -5.50 -17.28 -8.76
N ILE A 299 -4.36 -17.12 -9.44
CA ILE A 299 -3.05 -17.38 -8.84
C ILE A 299 -2.78 -16.33 -7.76
N LEU A 300 -3.02 -15.05 -8.06
CA LEU A 300 -2.85 -13.94 -7.12
C LEU A 300 -3.78 -14.04 -5.91
N GLU A 301 -5.00 -14.57 -6.08
CA GLU A 301 -5.88 -14.91 -4.95
C GLU A 301 -5.21 -15.93 -3.99
N GLY A 302 -4.55 -16.97 -4.52
CA GLY A 302 -3.77 -17.91 -3.72
C GLY A 302 -2.58 -17.25 -3.02
N VAL A 303 -1.85 -16.36 -3.71
CA VAL A 303 -0.75 -15.59 -3.12
C VAL A 303 -1.23 -14.66 -2.00
N LEU A 304 -2.37 -14.00 -2.20
CA LEU A 304 -3.00 -13.17 -1.17
C LEU A 304 -3.44 -13.99 0.03
N ARG A 305 -3.95 -15.23 -0.17
CA ARG A 305 -4.28 -16.14 0.93
C ARG A 305 -3.05 -16.53 1.74
N LEU A 306 -1.92 -16.87 1.09
CA LEU A 306 -0.63 -17.09 1.78
C LEU A 306 -0.25 -15.88 2.66
N PHE A 307 -0.35 -14.68 2.07
CA PHE A 307 -0.08 -13.43 2.77
C PHE A 307 -1.02 -13.21 3.95
N PHE A 308 -2.32 -13.45 3.78
CA PHE A 308 -3.28 -13.33 4.87
C PHE A 308 -3.04 -14.35 5.98
N CYS A 309 -2.78 -15.63 5.67
CA CYS A 309 -2.52 -16.68 6.65
C CYS A 309 -1.37 -16.33 7.60
N THR A 310 -0.23 -15.87 7.08
CA THR A 310 0.91 -15.51 7.94
C THR A 310 0.58 -14.36 8.89
N GLY A 311 -0.17 -13.35 8.44
CA GLY A 311 -0.64 -12.29 9.33
C GLY A 311 -1.74 -12.74 10.28
N LEU A 312 -2.59 -13.68 9.88
CA LEU A 312 -3.69 -14.20 10.70
C LEU A 312 -3.13 -14.98 11.90
N ALA A 313 -2.19 -15.89 11.65
CA ALA A 313 -1.53 -16.64 12.71
C ALA A 313 -0.88 -15.70 13.74
N GLU A 314 -0.24 -14.62 13.29
CA GLU A 314 0.36 -13.61 14.18
C GLU A 314 -0.70 -12.79 14.93
N ALA A 315 -1.77 -12.34 14.26
CA ALA A 315 -2.86 -11.58 14.87
C ALA A 315 -3.61 -12.38 15.95
N ILE A 316 -3.78 -13.68 15.71
CA ILE A 316 -4.39 -14.62 16.65
C ILE A 316 -3.46 -14.80 17.85
N ALA A 317 -2.18 -15.10 17.63
CA ALA A 317 -1.19 -15.22 18.70
C ALA A 317 -1.04 -13.93 19.52
N ALA A 318 -1.14 -12.76 18.89
CA ALA A 318 -1.12 -11.45 19.55
C ALA A 318 -2.26 -11.25 20.55
N SER A 319 -3.38 -11.97 20.38
CA SER A 319 -4.50 -11.93 21.32
C SER A 319 -4.19 -12.66 22.63
N TYR A 320 -3.20 -13.55 22.63
CA TYR A 320 -2.68 -14.23 23.81
C TYR A 320 -1.57 -13.43 24.47
N SER A 321 -0.48 -13.14 23.74
CA SER A 321 0.60 -12.29 24.24
C SER A 321 1.46 -11.71 23.09
N PRO A 322 2.15 -10.56 23.31
CA PRO A 322 3.10 -10.02 22.32
C PRO A 322 4.28 -10.96 22.04
N VAL A 323 4.67 -11.77 23.02
CA VAL A 323 5.74 -12.78 22.88
C VAL A 323 5.30 -13.88 21.93
N ALA A 324 4.07 -14.38 22.06
CA ALA A 324 3.50 -15.37 21.15
C ALA A 324 3.47 -14.85 19.70
N ALA A 325 3.04 -13.60 19.48
CA ALA A 325 3.09 -12.96 18.17
C ALA A 325 4.52 -12.91 17.60
N SER A 326 5.51 -12.57 18.44
CA SER A 326 6.92 -12.55 18.03
C SER A 326 7.46 -13.93 17.64
N ILE A 327 7.00 -15.01 18.27
CA ILE A 327 7.37 -16.38 17.91
C ILE A 327 6.82 -16.71 16.53
N VAL A 328 5.52 -16.47 16.28
CA VAL A 328 4.91 -16.70 14.96
C VAL A 328 5.62 -15.89 13.87
N ALA A 329 5.91 -14.62 14.16
CA ALA A 329 6.59 -13.72 13.23
C ALA A 329 8.01 -14.17 12.87
N SER A 330 8.71 -14.85 13.78
CA SER A 330 10.09 -15.30 13.57
C SER A 330 10.23 -16.32 12.44
N PHE A 331 9.20 -17.16 12.22
CA PHE A 331 9.19 -18.16 11.15
C PHE A 331 9.29 -17.54 9.74
N ARG A 332 8.83 -16.29 9.56
CA ARG A 332 8.98 -15.61 8.27
C ARG A 332 10.44 -15.35 7.90
N VAL A 333 11.31 -15.22 8.90
CA VAL A 333 12.74 -14.98 8.70
C VAL A 333 13.43 -16.22 8.11
N ASP A 334 12.98 -17.42 8.48
CA ASP A 334 13.53 -18.68 7.98
C ASP A 334 13.29 -18.86 6.47
N HIS A 335 12.21 -18.28 5.94
CA HIS A 335 11.83 -18.32 4.53
C HIS A 335 11.77 -16.93 3.89
N LEU A 336 12.73 -16.03 4.21
CA LEU A 336 12.71 -14.63 3.78
C LEU A 336 12.46 -14.43 2.26
N GLN A 337 13.22 -15.13 1.40
CA GLN A 337 13.10 -14.99 -0.06
C GLN A 337 11.71 -15.40 -0.58
N PHE A 338 11.07 -16.38 0.06
CA PHE A 338 9.70 -16.80 -0.30
C PHE A 338 8.70 -15.68 0.03
N TRP A 339 8.79 -15.10 1.23
CA TRP A 339 7.90 -14.02 1.65
C TRP A 339 8.13 -12.71 0.88
N GLU A 340 9.36 -12.42 0.45
CA GLU A 340 9.65 -11.28 -0.44
C GLU A 340 8.96 -11.43 -1.80
N LEU A 341 8.96 -12.64 -2.37
CA LEU A 341 8.23 -12.93 -3.62
C LEU A 341 6.72 -12.82 -3.46
N VAL A 342 6.18 -13.34 -2.34
CA VAL A 342 4.77 -13.18 -1.99
C VAL A 342 4.42 -11.68 -1.90
N ALA A 343 5.21 -10.89 -1.17
CA ALA A 343 5.00 -9.46 -1.01
C ALA A 343 4.95 -8.72 -2.35
N GLN A 344 5.91 -8.98 -3.24
CA GLN A 344 5.97 -8.36 -4.55
C GLN A 344 4.70 -8.63 -5.37
N LEU A 345 4.27 -9.89 -5.42
CA LEU A 345 3.07 -10.30 -6.15
C LEU A 345 1.78 -9.76 -5.52
N VAL A 346 1.74 -9.57 -4.19
CA VAL A 346 0.62 -8.93 -3.49
C VAL A 346 0.49 -7.46 -3.89
N VAL A 347 1.59 -6.73 -4.04
CA VAL A 347 1.57 -5.34 -4.51
C VAL A 347 0.94 -5.25 -5.91
N ASP A 348 1.31 -6.16 -6.80
CA ASP A 348 0.81 -6.23 -8.19
C ASP A 348 -0.61 -6.79 -8.32
N SER A 349 -1.27 -7.15 -7.20
CA SER A 349 -2.57 -7.79 -7.23
C SER A 349 -3.72 -6.87 -7.64
N SER A 350 -4.69 -7.42 -8.39
CA SER A 350 -5.87 -6.67 -8.83
C SER A 350 -6.89 -6.48 -7.68
N PRO A 351 -7.75 -5.44 -7.74
CA PRO A 351 -8.84 -5.26 -6.77
C PRO A 351 -9.78 -6.48 -6.68
N ARG A 352 -9.97 -7.20 -7.79
CA ARG A 352 -10.80 -8.41 -7.83
C ARG A 352 -10.16 -9.57 -7.07
N ALA A 353 -8.86 -9.79 -7.27
CA ALA A 353 -8.12 -10.81 -6.51
C ALA A 353 -8.11 -10.51 -5.01
N ARG A 354 -7.93 -9.23 -4.64
CA ARG A 354 -8.00 -8.73 -3.24
C ARG A 354 -9.36 -9.00 -2.59
N ASP A 355 -10.46 -8.65 -3.25
CA ASP A 355 -11.83 -8.90 -2.74
C ASP A 355 -12.10 -10.39 -2.54
N ARG A 356 -11.74 -11.23 -3.52
CA ARG A 356 -11.96 -12.68 -3.42
C ARG A 356 -11.15 -13.31 -2.30
N ALA A 357 -9.89 -12.93 -2.15
CA ALA A 357 -9.02 -13.45 -1.10
C ALA A 357 -9.50 -13.03 0.30
N VAL A 358 -9.96 -11.78 0.48
CA VAL A 358 -10.56 -11.34 1.75
C VAL A 358 -11.81 -12.15 2.06
N ARG A 359 -12.75 -12.29 1.11
CA ARG A 359 -13.96 -13.12 1.32
C ARG A 359 -13.61 -14.55 1.69
N ALA A 360 -12.62 -15.14 1.02
CA ALA A 360 -12.17 -16.50 1.30
C ALA A 360 -11.70 -16.66 2.76
N VAL A 361 -10.93 -15.72 3.28
CA VAL A 361 -10.44 -15.73 4.68
C VAL A 361 -11.59 -15.51 5.67
N GLU A 362 -12.51 -14.57 5.39
CA GLU A 362 -13.66 -14.30 6.26
C GLU A 362 -14.62 -15.52 6.35
N PHE A 363 -14.66 -16.39 5.34
CA PHE A 363 -15.44 -17.62 5.39
C PHE A 363 -14.93 -18.67 6.38
N TRP A 364 -13.69 -18.57 6.88
CA TRP A 364 -13.14 -19.58 7.79
C TRP A 364 -13.69 -19.45 9.21
N GLY A 365 -14.20 -18.27 9.58
CA GLY A 365 -14.75 -18.05 10.92
C GLY A 365 -13.70 -18.11 12.04
N LEU A 366 -12.43 -17.80 11.72
CA LEU A 366 -11.37 -17.69 12.71
C LEU A 366 -11.59 -16.49 13.65
N SER A 367 -10.88 -16.48 14.79
CA SER A 367 -11.00 -15.42 15.80
C SER A 367 -10.57 -14.03 15.30
N LYS A 368 -9.79 -13.97 14.22
CA LYS A 368 -9.35 -12.74 13.54
C LYS A 368 -9.62 -12.82 12.05
N GLY A 369 -9.95 -11.67 11.44
CA GLY A 369 -10.23 -11.53 10.01
C GLY A 369 -9.06 -10.98 9.20
N ALA A 370 -9.27 -10.80 7.90
CA ALA A 370 -8.23 -10.42 6.95
C ALA A 370 -7.59 -9.06 7.27
N ILE A 371 -8.37 -8.10 7.79
CA ILE A 371 -7.86 -6.77 8.15
C ILE A 371 -6.89 -6.83 9.33
N SER A 372 -7.21 -7.62 10.37
CA SER A 372 -6.30 -7.81 11.51
C SER A 372 -5.01 -8.54 11.10
N SER A 373 -5.08 -9.43 10.12
CA SER A 373 -3.88 -10.04 9.51
C SER A 373 -2.96 -8.99 8.87
N LEU A 374 -3.52 -8.07 8.08
CA LEU A 374 -2.74 -7.00 7.46
C LEU A 374 -2.08 -6.08 8.51
N TYR A 375 -2.80 -5.74 9.57
CA TYR A 375 -2.22 -4.96 10.67
C TYR A 375 -1.13 -5.71 11.43
N ALA A 376 -1.29 -7.01 11.66
CA ALA A 376 -0.25 -7.83 12.29
C ALA A 376 1.04 -7.85 11.47
N ILE A 377 0.94 -7.98 10.14
CA ILE A 377 2.11 -7.89 9.25
C ILE A 377 2.74 -6.49 9.29
N MET A 378 1.92 -5.45 9.19
CA MET A 378 2.40 -4.07 9.15
C MET A 378 3.09 -3.66 10.47
N PHE A 379 2.56 -4.11 11.61
CA PHE A 379 3.04 -3.77 12.95
C PHE A 379 3.82 -4.89 13.64
N SER A 380 4.35 -5.84 12.85
CA SER A 380 5.08 -6.98 13.39
C SER A 380 6.33 -6.58 14.19
N SER A 381 6.64 -7.35 15.24
CA SER A 381 7.87 -7.23 16.01
C SER A 381 9.11 -7.76 15.28
N LYS A 382 8.92 -8.54 14.21
CA LYS A 382 9.96 -9.02 13.28
C LYS A 382 9.67 -8.46 11.88
N PRO A 383 9.89 -7.15 11.65
CA PRO A 383 9.45 -6.49 10.43
C PRO A 383 10.25 -6.98 9.22
N ILE A 384 9.53 -7.36 8.15
CA ILE A 384 10.09 -7.59 6.82
C ILE A 384 9.61 -6.45 5.92
N PRO A 385 10.51 -5.57 5.42
CA PRO A 385 10.16 -4.37 4.68
C PRO A 385 9.16 -4.57 3.53
N SER A 386 9.38 -5.61 2.71
CA SER A 386 8.53 -5.92 1.56
C SER A 386 7.11 -6.30 1.99
N LEU A 387 6.96 -7.10 3.05
CA LEU A 387 5.66 -7.46 3.60
C LEU A 387 4.94 -6.27 4.23
N GLN A 388 5.66 -5.39 4.95
CA GLN A 388 5.07 -4.19 5.54
C GLN A 388 4.54 -3.24 4.45
N LEU A 389 5.31 -3.04 3.38
CA LEU A 389 4.88 -2.25 2.23
C LEU A 389 3.65 -2.88 1.55
N ALA A 390 3.67 -4.20 1.31
CA ALA A 390 2.53 -4.90 0.74
C ALA A 390 1.27 -4.76 1.61
N ALA A 391 1.39 -4.91 2.94
CA ALA A 391 0.29 -4.74 3.86
C ALA A 391 -0.28 -3.32 3.82
N TYR A 392 0.59 -2.30 3.83
CA TYR A 392 0.19 -0.90 3.71
C TYR A 392 -0.54 -0.62 2.39
N ILE A 393 -0.03 -1.12 1.27
CA ILE A 393 -0.65 -0.94 -0.05
C ILE A 393 -2.04 -1.57 -0.07
N VAL A 394 -2.17 -2.80 0.43
CA VAL A 394 -3.47 -3.49 0.49
C VAL A 394 -4.45 -2.75 1.42
N LEU A 395 -4.00 -2.25 2.58
CA LEU A 395 -4.83 -1.46 3.50
C LEU A 395 -5.23 -0.08 2.96
N SER A 396 -4.41 0.54 2.12
CA SER A 396 -4.62 1.90 1.60
C SER A 396 -5.39 1.95 0.28
N THR A 397 -5.68 0.81 -0.35
CA THR A 397 -6.30 0.73 -1.67
C THR A 397 -7.64 -0.01 -1.67
N GLU A 398 -8.49 0.34 -2.64
CA GLU A 398 -9.80 -0.28 -2.81
C GLU A 398 -9.67 -1.76 -3.24
N PRO A 399 -10.58 -2.64 -2.79
CA PRO A 399 -11.77 -2.34 -1.97
C PRO A 399 -11.51 -2.35 -0.44
N ILE A 400 -10.32 -2.76 -0.01
CA ILE A 400 -10.00 -3.05 1.40
C ILE A 400 -9.90 -1.78 2.23
N SER A 401 -9.48 -0.66 1.62
CA SER A 401 -9.42 0.67 2.26
C SER A 401 -10.72 1.12 2.93
N ARG A 402 -11.88 0.60 2.51
CA ARG A 402 -13.18 0.91 3.14
C ARG A 402 -13.34 0.28 4.52
N LEU A 403 -12.76 -0.90 4.71
CA LEU A 403 -12.87 -1.69 5.94
C LEU A 403 -11.68 -1.50 6.87
N ALA A 404 -10.61 -0.85 6.39
CA ALA A 404 -9.33 -0.76 7.09
C ALA A 404 -9.39 0.08 8.39
N ILE A 405 -10.23 1.10 8.48
CA ILE A 405 -10.19 2.10 9.57
C ILE A 405 -11.31 1.91 10.61
N VAL A 406 -12.55 1.79 10.15
CA VAL A 406 -13.73 1.70 11.03
C VAL A 406 -14.10 0.23 11.24
N ALA A 407 -14.38 -0.17 12.48
CA ALA A 407 -14.79 -1.52 12.80
C ALA A 407 -16.22 -1.79 12.31
N ASP A 408 -16.49 -3.00 11.78
CA ASP A 408 -17.80 -3.38 11.26
C ASP A 408 -18.86 -3.38 12.37
N GLY A 409 -19.79 -2.45 12.20
CA GLY A 409 -20.95 -2.18 13.05
C GLY A 409 -21.80 -1.00 12.56
N ASN A 410 -21.37 -0.27 11.52
CA ASN A 410 -21.95 0.99 11.06
C ASN A 410 -22.25 1.05 9.54
N ALA A 411 -22.42 -0.09 8.87
CA ALA A 411 -22.80 -0.11 7.45
C ALA A 411 -23.79 -1.23 7.13
N SER A 412 -25.09 -0.93 7.15
CA SER A 412 -26.04 -1.68 6.33
C SER A 412 -25.91 -1.23 4.88
N PRO A 413 -25.82 -2.16 3.90
CA PRO A 413 -25.90 -1.82 2.49
C PRO A 413 -27.37 -1.75 2.10
N SER A 414 -28.02 -0.60 2.29
CA SER A 414 -29.35 -0.36 1.71
C SER A 414 -29.55 1.12 1.44
N ASP A 415 -29.07 1.57 0.28
CA ASP A 415 -29.48 2.84 -0.30
C ASP A 415 -30.03 2.57 -1.72
N GLU A 416 -31.07 1.74 -1.78
CA GLU A 416 -32.01 1.67 -2.93
C GLU A 416 -33.39 1.21 -2.44
N SER A 417 -34.24 2.15 -2.01
CA SER A 417 -35.67 2.14 -2.35
C SER A 417 -36.36 3.38 -1.77
N LEU A 418 -36.71 4.32 -2.65
CA LEU A 418 -37.78 5.28 -2.40
C LEU A 418 -39.11 4.51 -2.35
N SER A 419 -39.71 4.40 -1.17
CA SER A 419 -41.15 4.23 -1.06
C SER A 419 -41.67 4.81 0.25
N ASP A 420 -42.55 5.79 0.13
CA ASP A 420 -43.43 6.28 1.17
C ASP A 420 -44.15 5.13 1.87
N GLN A 421 -44.07 5.08 3.20
CA GLN A 421 -45.21 4.73 4.04
C GLN A 421 -45.00 5.13 5.51
N ASP A 422 -45.91 5.98 5.98
CA ASP A 422 -46.13 6.34 7.37
C ASP A 422 -46.31 5.09 8.26
N SER A 423 -45.50 4.99 9.32
CA SER A 423 -45.97 4.39 10.57
C SER A 423 -45.19 4.97 11.75
N GLY A 424 -45.93 5.61 12.65
CA GLY A 424 -45.39 6.28 13.81
C GLY A 424 -44.97 5.28 14.89
N ASN A 425 -43.66 5.21 15.15
CA ASN A 425 -43.08 5.15 16.49
C ASN A 425 -41.56 5.42 16.39
N VAL A 426 -41.16 6.70 16.25
CA VAL A 426 -39.74 7.08 16.15
C VAL A 426 -39.16 7.15 17.56
N GLY A 427 -38.67 6.02 18.06
CA GLY A 427 -37.59 6.02 19.05
C GLY A 427 -36.41 6.80 18.48
N LEU A 428 -35.72 7.58 19.31
CA LEU A 428 -34.46 8.25 18.92
C LEU A 428 -33.57 7.24 18.18
N PRO A 429 -32.96 7.60 17.02
CA PRO A 429 -31.87 6.79 16.51
C PRO A 429 -30.79 6.79 17.59
N SER A 430 -30.48 5.61 18.12
CA SER A 430 -29.30 5.42 18.95
C SER A 430 -28.11 5.95 18.16
N GLU A 431 -27.37 6.93 18.70
CA GLU A 431 -26.10 7.35 18.14
C GLU A 431 -25.19 6.11 18.02
N GLU A 432 -25.11 5.53 16.82
CA GLU A 432 -24.13 4.50 16.48
C GLU A 432 -22.75 5.12 16.70
N LYS A 433 -22.11 4.76 17.82
CA LYS A 433 -20.79 5.25 18.17
C LYS A 433 -19.82 4.78 17.10
N LEU A 434 -19.23 5.73 16.37
CA LEU A 434 -18.10 5.45 15.49
C LEU A 434 -16.97 4.86 16.34
N ARG A 435 -16.49 3.67 15.95
CA ARG A 435 -15.40 2.96 16.62
C ARG A 435 -14.30 2.67 15.60
N LEU A 436 -13.10 3.17 15.88
CA LEU A 436 -11.90 2.79 15.14
C LEU A 436 -11.55 1.33 15.46
N ARG A 437 -10.93 0.64 14.51
CA ARG A 437 -10.33 -0.67 14.77
C ARG A 437 -9.27 -0.55 15.86
N ASP A 438 -9.15 -1.59 16.70
CA ASP A 438 -8.31 -1.56 17.90
C ASP A 438 -6.84 -1.28 17.55
N GLU A 439 -6.37 -1.76 16.39
CA GLU A 439 -5.02 -1.56 15.85
C GLU A 439 -4.71 -0.10 15.47
N ILE A 440 -5.72 0.68 15.08
CA ILE A 440 -5.57 2.12 14.81
C ILE A 440 -5.87 2.95 16.06
N TYR A 441 -6.86 2.52 16.85
CA TYR A 441 -7.29 3.19 18.07
C TYR A 441 -6.11 3.44 19.02
N CYS A 442 -5.23 2.46 19.23
CA CYS A 442 -4.08 2.61 20.11
C CYS A 442 -3.08 3.68 19.62
N MET A 443 -2.92 3.84 18.30
CA MET A 443 -1.98 4.78 17.67
C MET A 443 -2.55 6.21 17.49
N VAL A 444 -3.87 6.38 17.66
CA VAL A 444 -4.55 7.67 17.48
C VAL A 444 -4.95 8.27 18.83
N GLU A 445 -5.53 7.48 19.74
CA GLU A 445 -6.09 7.97 21.01
C GLU A 445 -5.16 7.70 22.19
N ASN A 446 -4.54 6.51 22.24
CA ASN A 446 -3.75 6.05 23.38
C ASN A 446 -2.22 6.17 23.15
N LEU A 447 -1.79 7.24 22.48
CA LEU A 447 -0.36 7.52 22.32
C LEU A 447 0.31 7.75 23.70
N ASN A 448 1.36 6.98 23.97
CA ASN A 448 2.15 7.11 25.20
C ASN A 448 3.16 8.27 25.06
N TYR A 449 3.32 9.08 26.11
CA TYR A 449 4.31 10.17 26.16
C TYR A 449 5.75 9.67 25.96
N GLU A 450 6.03 8.43 26.35
CA GLU A 450 7.33 7.78 26.13
C GLU A 450 7.71 7.70 24.64
N LEU A 451 6.75 7.83 23.71
CA LEU A 451 7.03 7.90 22.27
C LEU A 451 8.00 9.04 21.91
N LEU A 452 7.94 10.16 22.62
CA LEU A 452 8.81 11.31 22.36
C LEU A 452 10.26 11.06 22.79
N ASP A 453 10.50 10.08 23.66
CA ASP A 453 11.81 9.72 24.21
C ASP A 453 12.49 8.57 23.45
N THR A 454 11.76 7.87 22.57
CA THR A 454 12.33 6.80 21.74
C THR A 454 13.19 7.34 20.59
N ASP A 455 14.11 6.51 20.10
CA ASP A 455 14.91 6.82 18.90
C ASP A 455 14.02 7.20 17.72
N LEU A 456 14.47 8.13 16.88
CA LEU A 456 13.71 8.59 15.70
C LEU A 456 13.38 7.44 14.73
N THR A 457 14.18 6.38 14.70
CA THR A 457 13.93 5.21 13.85
C THR A 457 13.29 4.04 14.60
N ALA A 458 12.80 4.26 15.83
CA ALA A 458 12.18 3.21 16.64
C ALA A 458 10.92 2.65 15.96
N PRO A 459 10.67 1.33 16.05
CA PRO A 459 9.51 0.69 15.41
C PRO A 459 8.17 1.35 15.78
N GLU A 460 7.99 1.75 17.03
CA GLU A 460 6.76 2.37 17.52
C GLU A 460 6.43 3.69 16.78
N ARG A 461 7.47 4.48 16.45
CA ARG A 461 7.31 5.71 15.64
C ARG A 461 6.92 5.39 14.21
N VAL A 462 7.60 4.41 13.60
CA VAL A 462 7.30 3.96 12.24
C VAL A 462 5.85 3.49 12.15
N GLN A 463 5.41 2.63 13.07
CA GLN A 463 4.04 2.11 13.13
C GLN A 463 3.02 3.23 13.33
N THR A 464 3.28 4.17 14.23
CA THR A 464 2.44 5.35 14.45
C THR A 464 2.28 6.18 13.18
N PHE A 465 3.38 6.45 12.47
CA PHE A 465 3.35 7.25 11.24
C PHE A 465 2.60 6.53 10.11
N LEU A 466 2.77 5.21 9.97
CA LEU A 466 2.01 4.41 9.01
C LEU A 466 0.51 4.40 9.35
N ALA A 467 0.14 4.26 10.62
CA ALA A 467 -1.26 4.32 11.07
C ALA A 467 -1.93 5.66 10.73
N TRP A 468 -1.27 6.78 11.07
CA TRP A 468 -1.75 8.12 10.74
C TRP A 468 -1.80 8.36 9.23
N SER A 469 -0.83 7.84 8.48
CA SER A 469 -0.82 7.90 7.03
C SER A 469 -2.03 7.17 6.42
N LEU A 470 -2.39 5.98 6.92
CA LEU A 470 -3.58 5.26 6.48
C LEU A 470 -4.87 6.01 6.83
N LEU A 471 -4.99 6.50 8.07
CA LEU A 471 -6.16 7.26 8.53
C LEU A 471 -6.40 8.50 7.66
N LEU A 472 -5.35 9.31 7.44
CA LEU A 472 -5.45 10.53 6.63
C LEU A 472 -5.80 10.23 5.17
N SER A 473 -5.23 9.15 4.61
CA SER A 473 -5.53 8.71 3.25
C SER A 473 -6.99 8.27 3.11
N HIS A 474 -7.52 7.54 4.09
CA HIS A 474 -8.93 7.15 4.13
C HIS A 474 -9.87 8.36 4.28
N VAL A 475 -9.60 9.28 5.20
CA VAL A 475 -10.42 10.50 5.34
C VAL A 475 -10.39 11.37 4.07
N ASN A 476 -9.27 11.38 3.34
CA ASN A 476 -9.14 12.09 2.08
C ASN A 476 -9.81 11.38 0.89
N SER A 477 -9.93 10.04 0.92
CA SER A 477 -10.65 9.28 -0.13
C SER A 477 -12.16 9.39 -0.02
N LEU A 478 -12.69 9.65 1.19
CA LEU A 478 -14.10 9.92 1.40
C LEU A 478 -14.53 11.23 0.71
N PRO A 479 -15.68 11.27 0.00
CA PRO A 479 -16.17 12.50 -0.60
C PRO A 479 -16.41 13.57 0.46
N SER A 480 -16.06 14.82 0.15
CA SER A 480 -16.03 15.94 1.09
C SER A 480 -17.36 16.26 1.79
N LEU A 481 -18.49 15.87 1.18
CA LEU A 481 -19.86 16.16 1.61
C LEU A 481 -20.60 14.94 2.21
N THR A 482 -19.87 13.86 2.52
CA THR A 482 -20.50 12.67 3.13
C THR A 482 -20.57 12.80 4.64
N GLU A 483 -21.71 12.42 5.22
CA GLU A 483 -21.89 12.38 6.68
C GLU A 483 -20.83 11.49 7.36
N GLY A 484 -20.42 10.40 6.69
CA GLY A 484 -19.35 9.53 7.16
C GLY A 484 -18.01 10.25 7.34
N ARG A 485 -17.62 11.11 6.39
CA ARG A 485 -16.39 11.90 6.49
C ARG A 485 -16.47 12.90 7.63
N GLU A 486 -17.56 13.65 7.74
CA GLU A 486 -17.75 14.64 8.81
C GLU A 486 -17.73 13.99 10.19
N ARG A 487 -18.41 12.85 10.34
CA ARG A 487 -18.41 12.06 11.59
C ARG A 487 -16.99 11.62 11.97
N LEU A 488 -16.22 11.11 11.02
CA LEU A 488 -14.85 10.65 11.28
C LEU A 488 -13.90 11.81 11.61
N VAL A 489 -13.97 12.93 10.89
CA VAL A 489 -13.16 14.12 11.18
C VAL A 489 -13.47 14.67 12.57
N HIS A 490 -14.75 14.83 12.90
CA HIS A 490 -15.17 15.31 14.22
C HIS A 490 -14.80 14.33 15.35
N TYR A 491 -14.80 13.02 15.06
CA TYR A 491 -14.31 12.02 16.01
C TYR A 491 -12.82 12.25 16.31
N ILE A 492 -11.98 12.30 15.27
CA ILE A 492 -10.53 12.50 15.39
C ILE A 492 -10.24 13.81 16.13
N GLU A 493 -10.92 14.91 15.77
CA GLU A 493 -10.74 16.21 16.44
C GLU A 493 -11.01 16.16 17.95
N ARG A 494 -11.89 15.27 18.41
CA ARG A 494 -12.25 15.17 19.83
C ARG A 494 -11.42 14.17 20.63
N THR A 495 -10.92 13.12 19.99
CA THR A 495 -10.31 11.98 20.70
C THR A 495 -8.83 11.84 20.42
N ALA A 496 -8.34 12.29 19.27
CA ALA A 496 -6.96 12.03 18.88
C ALA A 496 -5.94 12.82 19.71
N ASN A 497 -4.89 12.13 20.12
CA ASN A 497 -3.87 12.67 21.00
C ASN A 497 -2.91 13.61 20.23
N PRO A 498 -2.77 14.90 20.65
CA PRO A 498 -1.95 15.89 19.95
C PRO A 498 -0.45 15.55 19.88
N LEU A 499 0.03 14.59 20.68
CA LEU A 499 1.42 14.13 20.69
C LEU A 499 1.94 13.70 19.32
N ILE A 500 1.06 13.29 18.40
CA ILE A 500 1.47 12.98 17.02
C ILE A 500 2.14 14.19 16.35
N LEU A 501 1.60 15.41 16.52
CA LEU A 501 2.15 16.61 15.91
C LEU A 501 3.51 16.96 16.54
N ASP A 502 3.64 16.80 17.86
CA ASP A 502 4.92 16.99 18.55
C ASP A 502 5.97 15.99 18.05
N SER A 503 5.58 14.72 17.89
CA SER A 503 6.44 13.67 17.34
C SER A 503 6.89 14.00 15.91
N LEU A 504 5.98 14.44 15.03
CA LEU A 504 6.33 14.86 13.66
C LEU A 504 7.38 15.98 13.64
N PHE A 505 7.28 16.96 14.55
CA PHE A 505 8.23 18.07 14.62
C PHE A 505 9.55 17.74 15.32
N GLN A 506 9.70 16.58 15.95
CA GLN A 506 11.03 16.04 16.30
C GLN A 506 11.79 15.53 15.07
N HIS A 507 11.08 15.19 13.98
CA HIS A 507 11.69 14.74 12.73
C HIS A 507 11.90 15.86 11.71
N ILE A 508 11.07 16.91 11.75
CA ILE A 508 11.18 18.04 10.81
C ILE A 508 12.29 18.98 11.32
N PRO A 509 13.39 19.18 10.56
CA PRO A 509 14.55 19.91 11.04
C PRO A 509 14.33 21.44 11.04
N LEU A 510 13.54 21.94 12.01
CA LEU A 510 13.19 23.36 12.12
C LEU A 510 14.40 24.28 12.42
N GLU A 511 15.44 23.77 13.08
CA GLU A 511 16.64 24.54 13.42
C GLU A 511 17.48 24.90 12.20
N GLN A 512 17.52 24.00 11.20
CA GLN A 512 18.21 24.25 9.93
C GLN A 512 17.58 25.42 9.17
N TYR A 513 16.26 25.61 9.33
CA TYR A 513 15.57 26.78 8.80
C TYR A 513 16.00 28.10 9.46
N MET A 514 16.25 28.12 10.78
CA MET A 514 16.78 29.33 11.44
C MET A 514 18.12 29.75 10.82
N ALA A 515 19.02 28.78 10.62
CA ALA A 515 20.33 29.03 10.02
C ALA A 515 20.23 29.58 8.58
N GLN A 516 19.19 29.20 7.83
CA GLN A 516 18.90 29.76 6.51
C GLN A 516 18.25 31.13 6.56
N SER A 517 17.29 31.38 7.45
CA SER A 517 16.63 32.69 7.54
C SER A 517 17.61 33.82 7.86
N LEU A 518 18.71 33.50 8.55
CA LEU A 518 19.80 34.40 8.90
C LEU A 518 20.83 34.59 7.75
N LYS A 519 20.95 33.62 6.83
CA LYS A 519 21.82 33.70 5.65
C LYS A 519 20.98 34.16 4.45
N LYS A 520 21.22 35.37 3.93
CA LYS A 520 20.48 36.00 2.81
C LYS A 520 19.91 35.01 1.78
N LYS A 521 18.70 35.33 1.32
CA LYS A 521 17.73 34.64 0.42
C LYS A 521 18.23 33.85 -0.81
N ASP A 522 19.53 33.83 -1.12
CA ASP A 522 20.15 33.18 -2.29
C ASP A 522 20.99 31.93 -1.93
N GLY A 523 20.93 31.44 -0.68
CA GLY A 523 21.58 30.19 -0.29
C GLY A 523 20.73 28.96 -0.64
N ASP A 524 21.35 27.94 -1.26
CA ASP A 524 20.69 26.67 -1.56
C ASP A 524 20.06 26.03 -0.31
N ILE A 525 18.89 25.40 -0.50
CA ILE A 525 18.18 24.71 0.59
C ILE A 525 18.98 23.46 0.99
N PRO A 526 19.30 23.25 2.29
CA PRO A 526 19.88 21.99 2.75
C PRO A 526 19.10 20.81 2.20
N ILE A 527 19.82 19.81 1.70
CA ILE A 527 19.24 18.65 1.03
C ILE A 527 18.14 18.00 1.88
N GLU A 528 18.40 17.84 3.18
CA GLU A 528 17.45 17.26 4.15
C GLU A 528 16.14 18.06 4.25
N LEU A 529 16.22 19.38 4.44
CA LEU A 529 15.03 20.24 4.47
C LEU A 529 14.30 20.28 3.11
N SER A 530 15.03 20.21 2.00
CA SER A 530 14.45 20.15 0.65
C SER A 530 13.60 18.88 0.45
N VAL A 531 14.09 17.72 0.91
CA VAL A 531 13.35 16.45 0.84
C VAL A 531 12.06 16.51 1.66
N VAL A 532 12.12 16.99 2.90
CA VAL A 532 10.95 17.10 3.79
C VAL A 532 9.90 18.06 3.23
N THR A 533 10.32 19.23 2.77
CA THR A 533 9.42 20.25 2.21
C THR A 533 8.79 19.79 0.88
N SER A 534 9.55 19.07 0.05
CA SER A 534 9.04 18.45 -1.17
C SER A 534 8.01 17.36 -0.88
N ALA A 535 8.25 16.53 0.15
CA ALA A 535 7.30 15.51 0.60
C ALA A 535 5.99 16.12 1.11
N ALA A 536 6.07 17.16 1.97
CA ALA A 536 4.90 17.90 2.44
C ALA A 536 4.09 18.52 1.28
N THR A 537 4.78 19.21 0.37
CA THR A 537 4.17 19.87 -0.80
C THR A 537 3.48 18.86 -1.71
N ARG A 538 4.15 17.74 -1.99
CA ARG A 538 3.61 16.66 -2.82
C ARG A 538 2.37 16.06 -2.16
N ALA A 539 2.42 15.72 -0.87
CA ALA A 539 1.29 15.14 -0.16
C ALA A 539 0.08 16.08 -0.11
N ILE A 540 0.29 17.40 0.07
CA ILE A 540 -0.77 18.42 -0.04
C ILE A 540 -1.38 18.44 -1.44
N THR A 541 -0.56 18.29 -2.48
CA THR A 541 -1.00 18.40 -3.87
C THR A 541 -1.73 17.15 -4.34
N THR A 542 -1.21 15.97 -4.02
CA THR A 542 -1.78 14.67 -4.41
C THR A 542 -2.88 14.19 -3.47
N GLY A 543 -2.90 14.66 -2.22
CA GLY A 543 -3.77 14.12 -1.17
C GLY A 543 -3.36 12.72 -0.71
N SER A 544 -2.11 12.30 -0.96
CA SER A 544 -1.61 10.98 -0.58
C SER A 544 -0.13 11.04 -0.18
N SER A 545 0.24 10.24 0.83
CA SER A 545 1.62 10.01 1.26
C SER A 545 2.21 8.69 0.74
N LEU A 546 1.46 7.96 -0.11
CA LEU A 546 1.84 6.63 -0.63
C LEU A 546 3.25 6.61 -1.21
N SER A 547 3.58 7.56 -2.09
CA SER A 547 4.93 7.65 -2.69
C SER A 547 6.07 7.80 -1.68
N THR A 548 5.79 8.38 -0.50
CA THR A 548 6.81 8.51 0.56
C THR A 548 6.91 7.22 1.36
N VAL A 549 5.80 6.52 1.57
CA VAL A 549 5.76 5.20 2.22
C VAL A 549 6.45 4.15 1.36
N GLU A 550 6.24 4.14 0.04
CA GLU A 550 6.94 3.24 -0.90
C GLU A 550 8.47 3.38 -0.80
N SER A 551 8.97 4.59 -0.57
CA SER A 551 10.39 4.88 -0.41
C SER A 551 10.93 4.76 1.03
N LEU A 552 10.08 4.36 1.99
CA LEU A 552 10.39 4.44 3.44
C LEU A 552 11.51 3.49 3.87
N TRP A 553 11.65 2.34 3.19
CA TRP A 553 12.61 1.31 3.55
C TRP A 553 13.92 1.39 2.73
N PRO A 554 15.08 0.98 3.28
CA PRO A 554 15.33 0.73 4.72
C PRO A 554 15.05 1.97 5.58
N ILE A 555 14.68 1.76 6.84
CA ILE A 555 14.29 2.82 7.77
C ILE A 555 15.51 3.68 8.13
N GLU A 556 15.48 4.94 7.73
CA GLU A 556 16.54 5.92 7.96
C GLU A 556 15.93 7.24 8.44
N SER A 557 16.68 8.02 9.22
CA SER A 557 16.20 9.30 9.78
C SER A 557 15.68 10.26 8.70
N GLY A 558 16.39 10.38 7.57
CA GLY A 558 15.96 11.25 6.45
C GLY A 558 14.65 10.81 5.79
N LYS A 559 14.42 9.49 5.66
CA LYS A 559 13.17 8.94 5.13
C LYS A 559 12.00 9.11 6.11
N MET A 560 12.27 8.94 7.40
CA MET A 560 11.31 9.24 8.47
C MET A 560 10.95 10.73 8.49
N ALA A 561 11.92 11.63 8.29
CA ALA A 561 11.67 13.06 8.16
C ALA A 561 10.83 13.39 6.92
N SER A 562 11.11 12.75 5.79
CA SER A 562 10.27 12.87 4.58
C SER A 562 8.82 12.44 4.84
N LEU A 563 8.63 11.29 5.51
CA LEU A 563 7.31 10.79 5.89
C LEU A 563 6.60 11.75 6.87
N ALA A 564 7.32 12.28 7.85
CA ALA A 564 6.79 13.26 8.80
C ALA A 564 6.30 14.53 8.08
N GLY A 565 7.08 15.03 7.12
CA GLY A 565 6.68 16.15 6.27
C GLY A 565 5.41 15.85 5.46
N ALA A 566 5.33 14.66 4.85
CA ALA A 566 4.16 14.22 4.11
C ALA A 566 2.90 14.11 4.99
N ILE A 567 3.01 13.50 6.18
CA ILE A 567 1.91 13.37 7.14
C ILE A 567 1.47 14.76 7.62
N TYR A 568 2.39 15.65 8.00
CA TYR A 568 2.05 17.02 8.40
C TYR A 568 1.32 17.76 7.27
N GLY A 569 1.80 17.65 6.03
CA GLY A 569 1.14 18.21 4.86
C GLY A 569 -0.30 17.68 4.68
N LEU A 570 -0.51 16.37 4.84
CA LEU A 570 -1.85 15.78 4.81
C LEU A 570 -2.73 16.23 5.96
N MET A 571 -2.21 16.33 7.19
CA MET A 571 -2.95 16.82 8.35
C MET A 571 -3.44 18.25 8.12
N LEU A 572 -2.60 19.14 7.57
CA LEU A 572 -3.02 20.51 7.23
C LEU A 572 -4.13 20.54 6.17
N ARG A 573 -4.11 19.59 5.22
CA ARG A 573 -5.12 19.49 4.15
C ARG A 573 -6.43 18.88 4.66
N VAL A 574 -6.35 17.82 5.45
CA VAL A 574 -7.47 16.94 5.79
C VAL A 574 -8.10 17.30 7.14
N LEU A 575 -7.28 17.68 8.12
CA LEU A 575 -7.66 17.99 9.50
C LEU A 575 -7.17 19.40 9.93
N PRO A 576 -7.51 20.48 9.18
CA PRO A 576 -6.98 21.82 9.45
C PRO A 576 -7.40 22.38 10.82
N ALA A 577 -8.57 21.99 11.36
CA ALA A 577 -9.03 22.44 12.67
C ALA A 577 -8.24 21.79 13.81
N TYR A 578 -7.99 20.47 13.72
CA TYR A 578 -7.15 19.73 14.66
C TYR A 578 -5.75 20.35 14.81
N VAL A 579 -5.08 20.63 13.67
CA VAL A 579 -3.74 21.24 13.69
C VAL A 579 -3.77 22.66 14.24
N ARG A 580 -4.84 23.42 13.96
CA ARG A 580 -5.02 24.79 14.46
C ARG A 580 -5.20 24.81 15.99
N GLU A 581 -5.96 23.86 16.53
CA GLU A 581 -6.18 23.73 17.97
C GLU A 581 -4.86 23.44 18.69
N TRP A 582 -4.15 22.39 18.26
CA TRP A 582 -2.80 22.08 18.76
C TRP A 582 -1.85 23.30 18.69
N TYR A 583 -1.81 23.98 17.54
CA TYR A 583 -0.95 25.15 17.35
C TYR A 583 -1.30 26.29 18.32
N SER A 584 -2.59 26.48 18.62
CA SER A 584 -3.07 27.53 19.51
C SER A 584 -2.75 27.29 20.99
N GLU A 585 -2.59 26.02 21.39
CA GLU A 585 -2.28 25.60 22.75
C GLU A 585 -0.77 25.56 23.04
N MET A 586 0.07 25.65 22.01
CA MET A 586 1.52 25.65 22.16
C MET A 586 2.03 26.79 23.06
N ARG A 587 2.80 26.42 24.08
CA ARG A 587 3.41 27.36 25.04
C ARG A 587 4.74 27.90 24.56
N ASP A 588 5.52 27.09 23.83
CA ASP A 588 6.83 27.50 23.31
C ASP A 588 6.66 28.47 22.13
N ARG A 589 6.96 29.74 22.38
CA ARG A 589 6.88 30.82 21.40
C ARG A 589 7.93 30.70 20.30
N SER A 590 9.07 30.09 20.59
CA SER A 590 10.14 29.92 19.61
C SER A 590 9.78 28.81 18.62
N ALA A 591 9.38 27.63 19.12
CA ALA A 591 8.93 26.52 18.30
C ALA A 591 7.69 26.90 17.46
N SER A 592 6.68 27.53 18.06
CA SER A 592 5.49 27.97 17.31
C SER A 592 5.82 28.95 16.18
N SER A 593 6.78 29.87 16.40
CA SER A 593 7.22 30.79 15.34
C SER A 593 7.92 30.06 14.19
N LEU A 594 8.71 29.03 14.48
CA LEU A 594 9.36 28.20 13.46
C LEU A 594 8.37 27.38 12.66
N ILE A 595 7.43 26.75 13.34
CA ILE A 595 6.35 25.98 12.70
C ILE A 595 5.53 26.89 11.79
N GLU A 596 5.16 28.08 12.25
CA GLU A 596 4.43 29.04 11.42
C GLU A 596 5.23 29.46 10.18
N ALA A 597 6.53 29.71 10.33
CA ALA A 597 7.39 30.07 9.22
C ALA A 597 7.59 28.93 8.21
N PHE A 598 7.69 27.69 8.71
CA PHE A 598 7.73 26.49 7.88
C PHE A 598 6.44 26.34 7.07
N THR A 599 5.30 26.37 7.74
CA THR A 599 4.00 26.20 7.10
C THR A 599 3.74 27.30 6.09
N ARG A 600 4.03 28.56 6.42
CA ARG A 600 3.90 29.70 5.51
C ARG A 600 4.72 29.53 4.22
N SER A 601 5.93 28.98 4.31
CA SER A 601 6.87 28.95 3.19
C SER A 601 6.63 27.77 2.25
N TRP A 602 6.28 26.59 2.80
CA TRP A 602 6.23 25.35 2.02
C TRP A 602 4.85 24.70 1.94
N CYS A 603 3.99 24.87 2.95
CA CYS A 603 2.69 24.20 2.98
C CYS A 603 1.55 25.11 2.49
N SER A 604 1.46 26.32 3.04
CA SER A 604 0.38 27.28 2.77
C SER A 604 0.21 27.65 1.29
N PRO A 605 1.28 27.85 0.48
CA PRO A 605 1.10 28.21 -0.94
C PRO A 605 0.30 27.18 -1.73
N SER A 606 0.56 25.89 -1.51
CA SER A 606 -0.15 24.79 -2.19
C SER A 606 -1.58 24.64 -1.68
N LEU A 607 -1.81 24.79 -0.38
CA LEU A 607 -3.15 24.77 0.22
C LEU A 607 -4.03 25.91 -0.30
N ILE A 608 -3.51 27.15 -0.29
CA ILE A 608 -4.22 28.33 -0.79
C ILE A 608 -4.52 28.18 -2.29
N LYS A 609 -3.54 27.72 -3.08
CA LYS A 609 -3.74 27.47 -4.51
C LYS A 609 -4.86 26.45 -4.73
N ASN A 610 -4.91 25.37 -3.95
CA ASN A 610 -5.94 24.36 -4.04
C ASN A 610 -7.33 24.96 -3.73
N GLU A 611 -7.49 25.69 -2.63
CA GLU A 611 -8.75 26.35 -2.26
C GLU A 611 -9.23 27.32 -3.34
N LEU A 612 -8.37 28.24 -3.78
CA LEU A 612 -8.73 29.20 -4.82
C LEU A 612 -9.07 28.51 -6.15
N SER A 613 -8.43 27.37 -6.46
CA SER A 613 -8.76 26.60 -7.65
C SER A 613 -10.12 25.91 -7.55
N GLN A 614 -10.51 25.41 -6.38
CA GLN A 614 -11.82 24.79 -6.15
C GLN A 614 -12.94 25.82 -6.26
N ILE A 615 -12.75 27.02 -5.68
CA ILE A 615 -13.70 28.13 -5.81
C ILE A 615 -13.85 28.53 -7.28
N LYS A 616 -12.75 28.62 -8.03
CA LYS A 616 -12.80 28.93 -9.47
C LYS A 616 -13.58 27.87 -10.27
N LYS A 617 -13.41 26.59 -9.94
CA LYS A 617 -14.09 25.46 -10.63
C LYS A 617 -15.58 25.38 -10.31
N ALA A 618 -16.01 25.87 -9.16
CA ALA A 618 -17.38 25.74 -8.68
C ALA A 618 -18.40 26.65 -9.39
N ASP A 619 -17.94 27.57 -10.26
CA ASP A 619 -18.69 28.52 -11.08
C ASP A 619 -20.00 29.01 -10.46
N PHE A 620 -19.88 30.02 -9.59
CA PHE A 620 -21.01 30.55 -8.84
C PHE A 620 -21.82 31.61 -9.60
N ASN A 621 -21.35 32.04 -10.77
CA ASN A 621 -21.84 33.28 -11.39
C ASN A 621 -23.28 33.11 -11.93
N ASP A 622 -24.16 34.01 -11.53
CA ASP A 622 -25.49 34.19 -12.10
C ASP A 622 -25.85 35.68 -12.18
N GLU A 623 -27.10 36.03 -12.54
CA GLU A 623 -27.54 37.42 -12.67
C GLU A 623 -27.46 38.22 -11.35
N SER A 624 -27.55 37.54 -10.21
CA SER A 624 -27.58 38.09 -8.85
C SER A 624 -26.30 37.85 -8.06
N PHE A 625 -25.36 37.07 -8.57
CA PHE A 625 -24.19 36.63 -7.82
C PHE A 625 -22.95 36.55 -8.70
N SER A 626 -21.84 37.10 -8.23
CA SER A 626 -20.55 36.98 -8.91
C SER A 626 -19.42 36.71 -7.92
N VAL A 627 -18.41 35.95 -8.35
CA VAL A 627 -17.24 35.66 -7.53
C VAL A 627 -15.96 36.05 -8.29
N SER A 628 -15.15 36.89 -7.67
CA SER A 628 -13.84 37.30 -8.17
C SER A 628 -12.72 36.81 -7.24
N ILE A 629 -11.58 36.43 -7.82
CA ILE A 629 -10.46 35.81 -7.10
C ILE A 629 -9.18 36.61 -7.38
N SER A 630 -8.56 37.12 -6.32
CA SER A 630 -7.27 37.80 -6.34
C SER A 630 -6.18 36.87 -5.79
N LYS A 631 -5.42 36.24 -6.70
CA LYS A 631 -4.33 35.33 -6.35
C LYS A 631 -3.17 36.01 -5.62
N SER A 632 -2.88 37.27 -5.94
CA SER A 632 -1.78 38.03 -5.31
C SER A 632 -2.12 38.46 -3.89
N ALA A 633 -3.40 38.66 -3.58
CA ALA A 633 -3.87 39.05 -2.25
C ALA A 633 -4.37 37.86 -1.42
N ASN A 634 -4.36 36.63 -1.97
CA ASN A 634 -5.04 35.46 -1.39
C ASN A 634 -6.49 35.77 -0.97
N GLU A 635 -7.20 36.52 -1.81
CA GLU A 635 -8.51 37.10 -1.51
C GLU A 635 -9.57 36.61 -2.50
N VAL A 636 -10.78 36.36 -1.99
CA VAL A 636 -11.97 36.04 -2.77
C VAL A 636 -13.04 37.06 -2.41
N VAL A 637 -13.63 37.69 -3.42
CA VAL A 637 -14.73 38.63 -3.26
C VAL A 637 -15.97 38.06 -3.95
N ALA A 638 -16.98 37.74 -3.16
CA ALA A 638 -18.26 37.26 -3.63
C ALA A 638 -19.31 38.38 -3.49
N THR A 639 -19.87 38.84 -4.61
CA THR A 639 -20.79 39.97 -4.69
C THR A 639 -22.20 39.47 -4.99
N TYR A 640 -23.13 39.75 -4.08
CA TYR A 640 -24.57 39.49 -4.26
C TYR A 640 -25.27 40.80 -4.63
N THR A 641 -26.12 40.81 -5.66
CA THR A 641 -26.86 41.99 -6.12
C THR A 641 -28.32 41.65 -6.43
N LYS A 642 -29.27 42.35 -5.81
CA LYS A 642 -30.71 42.23 -6.08
C LYS A 642 -31.42 43.57 -5.85
N ASP A 643 -32.26 44.00 -6.81
CA ASP A 643 -33.08 45.22 -6.73
C ASP A 643 -32.28 46.49 -6.31
N GLU A 644 -31.15 46.75 -6.97
CA GLU A 644 -30.20 47.86 -6.69
C GLU A 644 -29.49 47.81 -5.32
N THR A 645 -29.77 46.79 -4.49
CA THR A 645 -29.02 46.50 -3.27
C THR A 645 -27.95 45.44 -3.52
N GLY A 646 -26.68 45.80 -3.29
CA GLY A 646 -25.54 44.89 -3.40
C GLY A 646 -25.07 44.37 -2.04
N MET A 647 -24.11 43.45 -1.96
CA MET A 647 -23.30 43.15 -0.78
C MET A 647 -22.05 42.42 -1.26
N ASP A 648 -20.87 42.85 -0.83
CA ASP A 648 -19.67 42.05 -1.05
C ASP A 648 -19.26 41.34 0.23
N LEU A 649 -18.96 40.06 0.06
CA LEU A 649 -18.29 39.22 1.02
C LEU A 649 -16.83 39.06 0.60
N VAL A 650 -15.92 39.50 1.45
CA VAL A 650 -14.47 39.44 1.21
C VAL A 650 -13.86 38.40 2.15
N ILE A 651 -13.27 37.36 1.58
CA ILE A 651 -12.62 36.25 2.27
C ILE A 651 -11.12 36.31 1.98
N ARG A 652 -10.27 36.45 3.00
CA ARG A 652 -8.82 36.52 2.88
C ARG A 652 -8.16 35.33 3.58
N LEU A 653 -7.43 34.52 2.82
CA LEU A 653 -6.64 33.44 3.39
C LEU A 653 -5.32 34.00 3.95
N PRO A 654 -4.98 33.74 5.22
CA PRO A 654 -3.72 34.20 5.80
C PRO A 654 -2.53 33.51 5.11
N VAL A 655 -1.37 34.17 5.12
CA VAL A 655 -0.12 33.61 4.58
C VAL A 655 0.33 32.32 5.28
N SER A 656 -0.10 32.10 6.52
CA SER A 656 0.13 30.88 7.31
C SER A 656 -1.11 29.98 7.36
N TYR A 657 -2.00 30.05 6.36
CA TYR A 657 -3.16 29.16 6.26
C TYR A 657 -2.73 27.68 6.27
N PRO A 658 -3.36 26.80 7.07
CA PRO A 658 -4.56 27.00 7.88
C PRO A 658 -4.27 27.27 9.36
N LEU A 659 -3.03 27.53 9.80
CA LEU A 659 -2.73 27.78 11.23
C LEU A 659 -3.49 28.99 11.77
N ARG A 660 -3.58 30.07 10.98
CA ARG A 660 -4.41 31.24 11.31
C ARG A 660 -5.79 31.16 10.67
N PRO A 661 -6.85 31.69 11.32
CA PRO A 661 -8.19 31.67 10.77
C PRO A 661 -8.28 32.53 9.52
N VAL A 662 -9.17 32.16 8.62
CA VAL A 662 -9.50 32.95 7.44
C VAL A 662 -10.17 34.25 7.90
N ASP A 663 -9.71 35.39 7.36
CA ASP A 663 -10.32 36.69 7.64
C ASP A 663 -11.53 36.88 6.74
N VAL A 664 -12.65 37.26 7.33
CA VAL A 664 -13.93 37.43 6.64
C VAL A 664 -14.43 38.83 6.94
N SER A 665 -14.74 39.60 5.90
CA SER A 665 -15.31 40.93 6.02
C SER A 665 -16.46 41.11 5.05
N CYS A 666 -17.39 42.00 5.38
CA CYS A 666 -18.50 42.37 4.53
C CYS A 666 -18.44 43.88 4.28
N THR A 667 -18.39 44.29 3.01
CA THR A 667 -18.42 45.71 2.63
C THR A 667 -19.84 46.24 2.66
N LYS A 668 -19.97 47.51 3.06
CA LYS A 668 -21.26 48.18 3.13
C LYS A 668 -21.73 48.57 1.73
N SER A 669 -22.93 48.15 1.39
CA SER A 669 -23.63 48.58 0.19
C SER A 669 -24.79 49.54 0.54
N ILE A 670 -25.29 50.22 -0.48
CA ILE A 670 -26.43 51.13 -0.37
C ILE A 670 -27.69 50.27 -0.09
N GLY A 671 -28.41 50.57 1.00
CA GLY A 671 -29.70 49.93 1.34
C GLY A 671 -29.67 48.86 2.45
N ILE A 672 -28.50 48.47 2.96
CA ILE A 672 -28.40 47.48 4.06
C ILE A 672 -28.18 48.17 5.42
N SER A 673 -28.96 47.76 6.44
CA SER A 673 -28.78 48.25 7.81
C SER A 673 -27.56 47.64 8.50
N ASP A 674 -26.90 48.39 9.39
CA ASP A 674 -25.71 47.90 10.12
C ASP A 674 -26.00 46.63 10.95
N ALA A 675 -27.24 46.46 11.41
CA ALA A 675 -27.66 45.25 12.14
C ALA A 675 -27.70 44.02 11.23
N LYS A 676 -28.20 44.17 10.00
CA LYS A 676 -28.25 43.12 8.98
C LYS A 676 -26.84 42.75 8.52
N GLN A 677 -25.96 43.74 8.32
CA GLN A 677 -24.56 43.51 7.98
C GLN A 677 -23.81 42.71 9.06
N ARG A 678 -23.95 43.08 10.34
CA ARG A 678 -23.29 42.34 11.45
C ARG A 678 -23.79 40.90 11.54
N LYS A 679 -25.09 40.70 11.38
CA LYS A 679 -25.71 39.38 11.39
C LYS A 679 -25.17 38.48 10.28
N TRP A 680 -25.06 39.01 9.08
CA TRP A 680 -24.48 38.31 7.92
C TRP A 680 -23.00 37.99 8.11
N LEU A 681 -22.23 38.93 8.67
CA LEU A 681 -20.83 38.69 9.03
C LEU A 681 -20.69 37.57 10.06
N MET A 682 -21.51 37.56 11.12
CA MET A 682 -21.49 36.51 12.15
C MET A 682 -21.88 35.16 11.58
N SER A 683 -22.93 35.12 10.75
CA SER A 683 -23.34 33.93 10.01
C SER A 683 -22.15 33.36 9.21
N MET A 684 -21.49 34.19 8.41
CA MET A 684 -20.37 33.78 7.57
C MET A 684 -19.11 33.40 8.35
N LEU A 685 -18.77 34.12 9.42
CA LEU A 685 -17.66 33.74 10.31
C LEU A 685 -17.91 32.36 10.93
N MET A 686 -19.14 32.06 11.34
CA MET A 686 -19.51 30.73 11.82
C MET A 686 -19.41 29.68 10.71
N PHE A 687 -19.81 29.99 9.47
CA PHE A 687 -19.66 29.09 8.33
C PHE A 687 -18.19 28.77 8.04
N VAL A 688 -17.37 29.78 7.82
CA VAL A 688 -15.97 29.61 7.42
C VAL A 688 -15.13 28.95 8.52
N ARG A 689 -15.46 29.21 9.80
CA ARG A 689 -14.77 28.58 10.93
C ARG A 689 -15.15 27.11 11.11
N ASN A 690 -16.39 26.73 10.81
CA ASN A 690 -16.90 25.37 11.01
C ASN A 690 -16.73 24.49 9.76
N GLN A 691 -16.52 25.07 8.59
CA GLN A 691 -16.22 24.32 7.37
C GLN A 691 -14.72 24.00 7.37
N ASN A 692 -14.39 22.73 7.66
CA ASN A 692 -13.03 22.17 7.72
C ASN A 692 -12.31 22.21 6.36
N GLY A 693 -12.07 23.41 5.83
CA GLY A 693 -11.32 23.67 4.61
C GLY A 693 -12.16 24.08 3.40
N ALA A 694 -13.41 23.63 3.24
CA ALA A 694 -14.16 23.81 1.99
C ALA A 694 -14.77 25.22 1.79
N LEU A 695 -13.94 26.21 1.43
CA LEU A 695 -14.39 27.60 1.23
C LEU A 695 -15.43 27.74 0.11
N ALA A 696 -15.32 26.93 -0.95
CA ALA A 696 -16.29 26.91 -2.03
C ALA A 696 -17.72 26.55 -1.54
N GLU A 697 -17.83 25.62 -0.59
CA GLU A 697 -19.12 25.26 -0.01
C GLU A 697 -19.65 26.36 0.92
N ALA A 698 -18.78 26.99 1.70
CA ALA A 698 -19.16 28.14 2.52
C ALA A 698 -19.76 29.28 1.68
N ILE A 699 -19.17 29.57 0.51
CA ILE A 699 -19.70 30.55 -0.46
C ILE A 699 -21.06 30.09 -1.03
N ARG A 700 -21.20 28.81 -1.38
CA ARG A 700 -22.46 28.23 -1.89
C ARG A 700 -23.61 28.36 -0.89
N ILE A 701 -23.36 28.00 0.37
CA ILE A 701 -24.34 28.10 1.44
C ILE A 701 -24.68 29.57 1.70
N TRP A 702 -23.69 30.46 1.70
CA TRP A 702 -23.93 31.90 1.85
C TRP A 702 -24.83 32.48 0.76
N LYS A 703 -24.59 32.12 -0.51
CA LYS A 703 -25.48 32.48 -1.63
C LYS A 703 -26.91 32.00 -1.38
N ARG A 704 -27.09 30.71 -1.10
CA ARG A 704 -28.41 30.10 -0.88
C ARG A 704 -29.15 30.67 0.33
N ASN A 705 -28.40 31.05 1.38
CA ASN A 705 -28.93 31.77 2.53
C ASN A 705 -29.43 33.17 2.15
N SER A 706 -28.63 33.89 1.37
CA SER A 706 -28.98 35.23 0.87
C SER A 706 -30.27 35.15 0.06
N ASP A 707 -30.38 34.21 -0.88
CA ASP A 707 -31.58 33.98 -1.68
C ASP A 707 -32.83 33.76 -0.81
N LYS A 708 -32.75 32.87 0.18
CA LYS A 708 -33.88 32.56 1.07
C LYS A 708 -34.26 33.74 1.97
N GLU A 709 -33.29 34.53 2.40
CA GLU A 709 -33.58 35.73 3.17
C GLU A 709 -34.30 36.79 2.31
N PHE A 710 -33.91 36.94 1.04
CA PHE A 710 -34.62 37.82 0.09
C PHE A 710 -36.00 37.26 -0.33
N GLU A 711 -36.24 35.95 -0.23
CA GLU A 711 -37.58 35.35 -0.32
C GLU A 711 -38.45 35.61 0.93
N GLY A 712 -37.90 36.23 1.98
CA GLY A 712 -38.62 36.56 3.21
C GLY A 712 -38.63 35.45 4.28
N VAL A 713 -37.76 34.44 4.15
CA VAL A 713 -37.62 33.40 5.18
C VAL A 713 -36.83 33.95 6.36
N GLU A 714 -37.44 33.93 7.54
CA GLU A 714 -36.76 34.28 8.79
C GLU A 714 -35.63 33.30 9.11
N ASP A 715 -34.51 33.84 9.57
CA ASP A 715 -33.35 33.08 10.03
C ASP A 715 -33.51 32.57 11.46
N CYS A 716 -32.68 31.60 11.82
CA CYS A 716 -32.58 31.09 13.18
C CYS A 716 -31.80 32.08 14.08
N PRO A 717 -32.39 32.59 15.17
CA PRO A 717 -31.71 33.54 16.07
C PRO A 717 -30.52 32.98 16.86
N ILE A 718 -30.32 31.65 16.85
CA ILE A 718 -29.19 30.99 17.54
C ILE A 718 -27.94 31.01 16.66
N CYS A 719 -28.07 30.68 15.37
CA CYS A 719 -26.95 30.59 14.44
C CYS A 719 -26.89 31.72 13.41
N TYR A 720 -27.86 32.64 13.44
CA TYR A 720 -27.99 33.77 12.52
C TYR A 720 -28.03 33.36 11.04
N SER A 721 -28.59 32.19 10.74
CA SER A 721 -28.65 31.62 9.39
C SER A 721 -30.05 31.08 9.07
N VAL A 722 -30.48 31.21 7.81
CA VAL A 722 -31.72 30.60 7.31
C VAL A 722 -31.53 29.10 7.10
N ILE A 723 -30.38 28.67 6.61
CA ILE A 723 -30.04 27.28 6.34
C ILE A 723 -29.00 26.84 7.36
N HIS A 724 -29.29 25.76 8.09
CA HIS A 724 -28.38 25.23 9.10
C HIS A 724 -27.05 24.77 8.47
N THR A 725 -25.94 24.98 9.17
CA THR A 725 -24.59 24.83 8.60
C THR A 725 -24.16 23.39 8.33
N VAL A 726 -24.75 22.44 9.07
CA VAL A 726 -24.43 21.00 8.99
C VAL A 726 -25.53 20.29 8.20
N ASN A 727 -26.71 20.12 8.80
CA ASN A 727 -27.81 19.37 8.19
C ASN A 727 -28.65 20.12 7.13
N HIS A 728 -28.26 21.33 6.70
CA HIS A 728 -28.96 22.14 5.69
C HIS A 728 -30.47 22.38 5.92
N SER A 729 -30.97 22.23 7.15
CA SER A 729 -32.38 22.41 7.48
C SER A 729 -32.79 23.88 7.60
N LEU A 730 -34.09 24.16 7.43
CA LEU A 730 -34.69 25.49 7.66
C LEU A 730 -35.20 25.61 9.11
N PRO A 731 -35.27 26.83 9.69
CA PRO A 731 -35.81 27.04 11.03
C PRO A 731 -37.32 26.82 11.01
N ARG A 732 -37.75 25.67 11.51
CA ARG A 732 -39.18 25.29 11.56
C ARG A 732 -39.76 25.27 12.97
N ARG A 733 -38.92 25.25 14.02
CA ARG A 733 -39.38 25.16 15.42
C ARG A 733 -39.71 26.56 15.95
N ALA A 734 -40.98 26.94 15.94
CA ALA A 734 -41.42 28.24 16.43
C ALA A 734 -41.66 28.23 17.96
N CYS A 735 -41.19 29.24 18.67
CA CYS A 735 -41.56 29.45 20.07
C CYS A 735 -43.05 29.80 20.18
N THR A 736 -43.77 29.18 21.11
CA THR A 736 -45.20 29.44 21.33
C THR A 736 -45.47 30.88 21.78
N THR A 737 -44.56 31.47 22.57
CA THR A 737 -44.65 32.84 23.09
C THR A 737 -44.17 33.89 22.09
N CYS A 738 -42.90 33.85 21.68
CA CYS A 738 -42.30 34.91 20.86
C CYS A 738 -42.35 34.67 19.34
N LYS A 739 -42.87 33.52 18.90
CA LYS A 739 -43.06 33.11 17.49
C LYS A 739 -41.80 32.98 16.62
N TYR A 740 -40.64 33.41 17.10
CA TYR A 740 -39.35 33.17 16.43
C TYR A 740 -39.10 31.68 16.16
N LYS A 741 -38.54 31.38 14.98
CA LYS A 741 -38.26 30.03 14.51
C LYS A 741 -36.80 29.66 14.71
N PHE A 742 -36.54 28.41 15.08
CA PHE A 742 -35.20 27.87 15.31
C PHE A 742 -34.98 26.61 14.48
N HIS A 743 -33.73 26.33 14.11
CA HIS A 743 -33.33 24.99 13.66
C HIS A 743 -33.45 24.02 14.83
N LYS A 744 -33.93 22.80 14.56
CA LYS A 744 -34.02 21.75 15.58
C LYS A 744 -32.66 21.51 16.26
N ALA A 745 -31.61 21.31 15.46
CA ALA A 745 -30.25 21.06 15.96
C ALA A 745 -29.69 22.21 16.83
N CYS A 746 -29.94 23.47 16.46
CA CYS A 746 -29.53 24.62 17.25
C CYS A 746 -30.25 24.66 18.61
N LEU A 747 -31.56 24.41 18.60
CA LEU A 747 -32.39 24.43 19.81
C LEU A 747 -32.05 23.26 20.74
N ASP A 748 -31.82 22.07 20.20
CA ASP A 748 -31.41 20.88 20.96
C ASP A 748 -30.04 21.12 21.62
N LYS A 749 -29.05 21.63 20.86
CA LYS A 749 -27.73 22.01 21.40
C LYS A 749 -27.83 23.09 22.49
N TRP A 750 -28.71 24.07 22.32
CA TRP A 750 -28.98 25.09 23.33
C TRP A 750 -29.53 24.48 24.62
N PHE A 751 -30.50 23.57 24.54
CA PHE A 751 -31.06 22.92 25.74
C PHE A 751 -30.03 22.05 26.46
N LEU A 752 -29.17 21.36 25.71
CA LEU A 752 -28.08 20.56 26.27
C LEU A 752 -27.06 21.43 27.01
N THR A 753 -26.66 22.56 26.43
CA THR A 753 -25.63 23.45 27.00
C THR A 753 -26.15 24.36 28.11
N SER A 754 -27.41 24.80 28.04
CA SER A 754 -28.02 25.70 29.05
C SER A 754 -28.65 24.96 30.23
N HIS A 755 -28.77 23.63 30.14
CA HIS A 755 -29.49 22.76 31.10
C HIS A 755 -30.94 23.19 31.38
N LYS A 756 -31.56 24.01 30.52
CA LYS A 756 -32.93 24.51 30.66
C LYS A 756 -33.66 24.45 29.33
N LYS A 757 -34.87 23.90 29.32
CA LYS A 757 -35.75 23.87 28.14
C LYS A 757 -36.53 25.18 27.99
N VAL A 758 -35.82 26.28 27.87
CA VAL A 758 -36.40 27.63 27.75
C VAL A 758 -35.95 28.31 26.45
N CYS A 759 -36.82 29.15 25.90
CA CYS A 759 -36.54 29.91 24.69
C CYS A 759 -35.29 30.78 24.89
N PRO A 760 -34.29 30.73 23.99
CA PRO A 760 -33.11 31.60 24.07
C PRO A 760 -33.45 33.09 24.10
N LEU A 761 -34.57 33.48 23.48
CA LEU A 761 -34.97 34.89 23.35
C LEU A 761 -35.87 35.36 24.50
N CYS A 762 -36.99 34.68 24.74
CA CYS A 762 -38.00 35.15 25.69
C CYS A 762 -37.97 34.42 27.04
N GLN A 763 -37.05 33.47 27.24
CA GLN A 763 -36.89 32.68 28.47
C GLN A 763 -38.16 31.92 28.91
N SER A 764 -39.17 31.84 28.05
CA SER A 764 -40.39 31.05 28.30
C SER A 764 -40.15 29.57 27.99
N PRO A 765 -40.86 28.64 28.65
CA PRO A 765 -40.82 27.22 28.32
C PRO A 765 -41.13 27.00 26.83
N CYS A 766 -40.28 26.24 26.13
CA CYS A 766 -40.39 25.95 24.71
C CYS A 766 -41.07 24.60 24.43
#